data_AF-A0A972LAB3-F1
#
_entry.id   AF-A0A972LAB3-F1
#
_cell.length_a   1.000
_cell.length_b   1.000
_cell.length_c   1.000
_cell.angle_alpha   90.00
_cell.angle_beta   90.00
_cell.angle_gamma   90.00
#
_symmetry.space_group_name_H-M   'P 1'
#
loop_
_entity.id
_entity.type
_entity.pdbx_description
1 polymer ?
#
loop_
_entity_poly.entity_id
_entity_poly.type
_entity_poly.pdbx_seq_one_letter_code
_entity_poly.pdbx_strand_id
1 'polypeptide(L)'
;MSLGTAAMLLIVASALLAGAVVAAPKADIRNTRHNFSATNPPTLPGGAERDAHATSESQICAFCHTPHRGTDEPKAPLWNRQLSVRSYAPYTSSSLDATDLGQPTGKSKLCLSCHDGSIALGSVNVLNRVENPDIPFTSTDADGHIPQGLGEFTGFTRRLGVDLTNDHPISFTFDSLQAVRDGELRDPAVESHVGERNVKMGLNPKLPLEDGKMECITCHDPHLSDPDSEVSIKFLRVNRLQQVEPTSTVFDENNDIICLGCHDKKGWVGSAHANAAVGNEMYTDSAAQLREFPLNTQVWQAACLNCHDPHTVQGARRLLREGTDGPIEIDPKSGAKFKRGGEPAVEQVCFACHSAGMGTLQGQGTTNFEVPDIKTDFTTMLRHMPVASSDQAAGFEVHAIGTGTDGELGTQRGQDFVESRENLGKGNLANRHAECTDCHNPHRVMKNRLFNADNTIPDAGGTHRHEDGVPHNNLASGVLRGIFGVQPTAWSSTEFGANPISFDAKRGDGGPGASTDVNAPYVTREYQLCMKCHSNFTYDTPPDLGSFSGGTPPGTNDMFQYTNQGMEYQSPVDHMGEGTSLTPSGAFQGPDGGGNMVDYMTNNHRSWHPVLRETGRTPAVRGADAENWTPPFNAAVGTQTMYCTDCHGSNTPPGTAVPVGGENGFVWGPHGSNNNFLLKGDWSDQTGGQSAGGTGGKPADLCFKCHDFGDYGQSRNPLDLPGASGFKIATQQPQGCIEANFLHVNLHSAHITGLTGNNFFRCTFCHVAVPHGWKNKVFLANLNDIGLEGNEVPGTQVRRKEEARYYNGPYYNGSTLKVRNFARSGEWIPDNCGSSGEPGNGQFGVNWMTGQMGAPNARVSDPNSESCRTIP
;
A
#
# COMPACT_ATOMS: atom_id res chain seq x y z
N MET A 1 -6.22 -11.75 63.34
CA MET A 1 -5.07 -11.48 62.44
C MET A 1 -5.59 -11.34 61.03
N SER A 2 -6.19 -10.20 60.70
CA SER A 2 -6.79 -9.91 59.40
C SER A 2 -7.22 -8.45 59.45
N LEU A 3 -6.43 -7.55 58.86
CA LEU A 3 -6.75 -6.13 58.56
C LEU A 3 -5.51 -5.35 58.06
N GLY A 4 -4.29 -5.88 58.24
CA GLY A 4 -3.04 -5.16 57.90
C GLY A 4 -2.56 -5.26 56.45
N THR A 5 -2.93 -6.30 55.70
CA THR A 5 -2.37 -6.55 54.36
C THR A 5 -3.21 -6.01 53.20
N ALA A 6 -4.52 -5.79 53.39
CA ALA A 6 -5.40 -5.26 52.35
C ALA A 6 -5.24 -3.74 52.14
N ALA A 7 -4.95 -2.99 53.21
CA ALA A 7 -4.77 -1.54 53.12
C ALA A 7 -3.45 -1.15 52.43
N MET A 8 -2.42 -1.99 52.52
CA MET A 8 -1.11 -1.73 51.91
C MET A 8 -1.11 -2.03 50.40
N LEU A 9 -1.91 -3.00 49.93
CA LEU A 9 -2.08 -3.24 48.48
C LEU A 9 -2.92 -2.16 47.79
N LEU A 10 -3.92 -1.56 48.46
CA LEU A 10 -4.71 -0.47 47.86
C LEU A 10 -3.90 0.83 47.71
N ILE A 11 -2.97 1.12 48.61
CA ILE A 11 -2.14 2.33 48.55
C ILE A 11 -1.04 2.19 47.48
N VAL A 12 -0.51 0.98 47.26
CA VAL A 12 0.47 0.72 46.18
C VAL A 12 -0.21 0.66 44.80
N ALA A 13 -1.45 0.15 44.70
CA ALA A 13 -2.23 0.19 43.45
C ALA A 13 -2.72 1.61 43.09
N SER A 14 -2.96 2.48 44.08
CA SER A 14 -3.33 3.89 43.84
C SER A 14 -2.15 4.78 43.45
N ALA A 15 -0.92 4.39 43.82
CA ALA A 15 0.30 5.11 43.45
C ALA A 15 0.81 4.77 42.04
N LEU A 16 0.32 3.69 41.42
CA LEU A 16 0.65 3.28 40.04
C LEU A 16 -0.30 3.89 38.98
N LEU A 17 -1.28 4.69 39.38
CA LEU A 17 -2.25 5.38 38.51
C LEU A 17 -2.19 6.91 38.63
N ALA A 18 -1.19 7.45 39.31
CA ALA A 18 -0.89 8.87 39.23
C ALA A 18 -0.23 9.14 37.86
N GLY A 19 -1.04 9.31 36.82
CA GLY A 19 -0.59 9.92 35.57
C GLY A 19 0.14 11.22 35.92
N ALA A 20 1.27 11.47 35.25
CA ALA A 20 2.00 12.72 35.42
C ALA A 20 1.03 13.87 35.18
N VAL A 21 0.76 14.67 36.22
CA VAL A 21 0.01 15.92 36.06
C VAL A 21 0.95 16.85 35.29
N VAL A 22 0.76 16.95 33.97
CA VAL A 22 1.49 17.90 33.14
C VAL A 22 1.08 19.29 33.59
N ALA A 23 2.03 20.07 34.10
CA ALA A 23 1.76 21.42 34.55
C ALA A 23 1.50 22.34 33.33
N ALA A 24 0.45 23.17 33.41
CA ALA A 24 0.05 24.03 32.29
C ALA A 24 1.17 25.01 31.88
N PRO A 25 1.26 25.37 30.58
CA PRO A 25 2.21 26.36 30.10
C PRO A 25 2.11 27.69 30.86
N LYS A 26 3.26 28.29 31.16
CA LYS A 26 3.37 29.53 31.92
C LYS A 26 3.66 30.71 30.99
N ALA A 27 2.99 31.84 31.21
CA ALA A 27 3.37 33.10 30.58
C ALA A 27 4.72 33.59 31.13
N ASP A 28 5.81 33.31 30.41
CA ASP A 28 7.18 33.66 30.77
C ASP A 28 8.09 33.81 29.53
N ILE A 29 7.94 34.92 28.81
CA ILE A 29 8.76 35.28 27.63
C ILE A 29 10.28 35.18 27.88
N ARG A 30 10.73 35.38 29.13
CA ARG A 30 12.14 35.27 29.53
C ARG A 30 12.73 33.89 29.24
N ASN A 31 11.90 32.85 29.19
CA ASN A 31 12.27 31.45 28.99
C ASN A 31 11.82 30.90 27.62
N THR A 32 11.42 31.75 26.67
CA THR A 32 11.10 31.33 25.27
C THR A 32 12.11 31.87 24.28
N ARG A 33 12.40 31.18 23.17
CA ARG A 33 13.40 31.61 22.15
C ARG A 33 13.28 33.08 21.67
N HIS A 34 12.17 33.77 21.92
CA HIS A 34 11.92 35.17 21.57
C HIS A 34 12.41 36.23 22.58
N ASN A 35 12.99 35.85 23.73
CA ASN A 35 13.78 36.80 24.53
C ASN A 35 15.17 37.05 23.90
N PHE A 36 15.31 38.20 23.26
CA PHE A 36 16.54 38.66 22.62
C PHE A 36 17.39 39.62 23.47
N SER A 37 17.05 39.83 24.75
CA SER A 37 17.78 40.77 25.60
C SER A 37 19.21 40.31 25.92
N ALA A 38 20.10 41.28 26.16
CA ALA A 38 21.48 41.08 26.62
C ALA A 38 21.55 40.43 28.01
N THR A 39 20.49 40.58 28.82
CA THR A 39 20.31 39.82 30.06
C THR A 39 19.78 38.42 29.73
N ASN A 40 20.69 37.57 29.25
CA ASN A 40 20.39 36.23 28.79
C ASN A 40 20.67 35.18 29.87
N PRO A 41 19.66 34.52 30.49
CA PRO A 41 19.90 33.26 31.19
C PRO A 41 20.39 32.24 30.15
N PRO A 42 21.54 31.58 30.35
CA PRO A 42 22.23 30.86 29.28
C PRO A 42 21.48 29.62 28.75
N THR A 43 20.48 29.12 29.46
CA THR A 43 19.84 27.83 29.16
C THR A 43 18.32 28.00 29.02
N LEU A 44 17.78 27.61 27.86
CA LEU A 44 16.36 27.36 27.66
C LEU A 44 15.97 25.99 28.21
N PRO A 45 14.66 25.70 28.27
CA PRO A 45 14.22 24.35 28.50
C PRO A 45 14.88 23.31 27.56
N GLY A 46 15.40 22.21 28.10
CA GLY A 46 15.97 21.08 27.36
C GLY A 46 17.44 21.25 26.97
N GLY A 47 18.19 22.09 27.71
CA GLY A 47 19.59 22.39 27.41
C GLY A 47 19.81 23.24 26.15
N ALA A 48 18.75 23.75 25.53
CA ALA A 48 18.86 24.54 24.31
C ALA A 48 19.46 25.93 24.59
N GLU A 49 20.31 26.41 23.69
CA GLU A 49 20.89 27.75 23.77
C GLU A 49 20.07 28.76 22.95
N ARG A 50 20.12 30.03 23.37
CA ARG A 50 19.67 31.17 22.57
C ARG A 50 20.87 31.72 21.81
N ASP A 51 21.04 31.22 20.59
CA ASP A 51 22.17 31.59 19.76
C ASP A 51 22.19 33.11 19.54
N ALA A 52 21.10 33.68 19.02
CA ALA A 52 20.98 35.11 18.71
C ALA A 52 20.41 35.94 19.86
N HIS A 53 21.14 36.96 20.31
CA HIS A 53 20.71 37.93 21.31
C HIS A 53 21.44 39.28 21.17
N ALA A 54 20.85 40.34 21.71
CA ALA A 54 21.45 41.66 21.75
C ALA A 54 22.68 41.68 22.67
N THR A 55 23.68 42.49 22.32
CA THR A 55 24.92 42.62 23.10
C THR A 55 24.83 43.67 24.21
N SER A 56 23.85 44.58 24.14
CA SER A 56 23.74 45.74 25.05
C SER A 56 22.33 46.05 25.57
N GLU A 57 21.27 45.73 24.83
CA GLU A 57 19.90 46.06 25.22
C GLU A 57 19.31 45.01 26.18
N SER A 58 18.86 45.41 27.36
CA SER A 58 18.37 44.50 28.43
C SER A 58 16.85 44.40 28.53
N GLN A 59 16.10 45.27 27.85
CA GLN A 59 14.64 45.24 27.83
C GLN A 59 14.14 44.09 26.96
N ILE A 60 13.47 43.12 27.59
CA ILE A 60 12.95 41.92 26.92
C ILE A 60 11.87 42.26 25.88
N CYS A 61 10.95 43.17 26.22
CA CYS A 61 9.82 43.47 25.35
C CYS A 61 10.16 44.43 24.20
N ALA A 62 11.28 45.17 24.28
CA ALA A 62 11.60 46.25 23.35
C ALA A 62 11.80 45.77 21.90
N PHE A 63 12.15 44.50 21.71
CA PHE A 63 12.32 43.91 20.38
C PHE A 63 10.99 43.68 19.64
N CYS A 64 9.87 43.66 20.36
CA CYS A 64 8.54 43.36 19.83
C CYS A 64 7.54 44.50 20.09
N HIS A 65 7.60 45.17 21.24
CA HIS A 65 6.62 46.14 21.70
C HIS A 65 7.30 47.46 22.10
N THR A 66 6.59 48.56 21.89
CA THR A 66 7.00 49.91 22.33
C THR A 66 5.87 50.60 23.09
N PRO A 67 6.14 51.45 24.08
CA PRO A 67 5.09 52.24 24.74
C PRO A 67 4.41 53.27 23.82
N HIS A 68 5.08 53.72 22.74
CA HIS A 68 4.58 54.73 21.80
C HIS A 68 5.17 54.54 20.38
N ARG A 69 4.49 55.06 19.34
CA ARG A 69 4.93 54.99 17.93
C ARG A 69 5.17 53.56 17.41
N GLY A 70 4.33 52.62 17.87
CA GLY A 70 4.28 51.29 17.28
C GLY A 70 3.58 51.31 15.91
N THR A 71 3.71 50.23 15.17
CA THR A 71 2.97 50.00 13.94
C THR A 71 1.49 49.75 14.26
N ASP A 72 0.59 50.46 13.57
CA ASP A 72 -0.85 50.49 13.89
C ASP A 72 -1.61 49.23 13.45
N GLU A 73 -1.26 48.65 12.31
CA GLU A 73 -1.82 47.39 11.80
C GLU A 73 -0.82 46.25 12.01
N PRO A 74 -1.24 44.99 12.24
CA PRO A 74 -2.59 44.45 12.43
C PRO A 74 -3.06 44.55 13.90
N LYS A 75 -3.55 45.72 14.34
CA LYS A 75 -4.14 46.00 15.67
C LYS A 75 -3.52 45.21 16.83
N ALA A 76 -2.19 45.25 16.92
CA ALA A 76 -1.42 44.65 18.00
C ALA A 76 -1.11 45.70 19.08
N PRO A 77 -0.79 45.30 20.33
CA PRO A 77 -0.31 46.23 21.33
C PRO A 77 1.02 46.88 20.90
N LEU A 78 0.97 48.01 20.20
CA LEU A 78 2.10 48.87 19.83
C LEU A 78 3.35 48.10 19.35
N TRP A 79 3.24 47.47 18.19
CA TRP A 79 4.32 46.65 17.61
C TRP A 79 5.53 47.51 17.23
N ASN A 80 6.72 47.16 17.72
CA ASN A 80 7.93 47.98 17.59
C ASN A 80 8.78 47.62 16.36
N ARG A 81 8.17 47.11 15.29
CA ARG A 81 8.91 46.71 14.08
C ARG A 81 8.13 47.09 12.82
N GLN A 82 8.86 47.27 11.73
CA GLN A 82 8.27 47.40 10.41
C GLN A 82 7.67 46.05 9.98
N LEU A 83 6.54 46.09 9.30
CA LEU A 83 5.95 44.89 8.71
C LEU A 83 6.46 44.69 7.30
N SER A 84 6.58 43.43 6.90
CA SER A 84 6.92 43.08 5.54
C SER A 84 5.87 43.57 4.55
N VAL A 85 6.36 44.09 3.42
CA VAL A 85 5.57 44.42 2.23
C VAL A 85 5.78 43.41 1.10
N ARG A 86 6.48 42.31 1.39
CA ARG A 86 6.77 41.26 0.41
C ARG A 86 5.49 40.49 0.07
N SER A 87 5.50 39.89 -1.12
CA SER A 87 4.45 38.95 -1.54
C SER A 87 4.91 37.53 -1.27
N TYR A 88 4.01 36.70 -0.74
CA TYR A 88 4.25 35.32 -0.37
C TYR A 88 3.68 34.36 -1.40
N ALA A 89 4.27 33.17 -1.53
CA ALA A 89 3.67 32.03 -2.20
C ALA A 89 2.98 31.14 -1.15
N PRO A 90 1.64 31.17 -1.00
CA PRO A 90 0.95 30.40 0.02
C PRO A 90 0.95 28.90 -0.29
N TYR A 91 0.70 28.11 0.75
CA TYR A 91 0.47 26.68 0.64
C TYR A 91 -0.61 26.31 -0.37
N THR A 92 -0.35 25.27 -1.18
CA THR A 92 -1.34 24.67 -2.06
C THR A 92 -1.17 23.14 -2.06
N SER A 93 -2.28 22.41 -2.15
CA SER A 93 -2.28 20.95 -2.26
C SER A 93 -3.59 20.48 -2.92
N SER A 94 -3.54 19.34 -3.60
CA SER A 94 -4.74 18.68 -4.13
C SER A 94 -5.68 18.18 -3.03
N SER A 95 -5.17 18.02 -1.80
CA SER A 95 -5.93 17.61 -0.62
C SER A 95 -6.35 18.78 0.27
N LEU A 96 -6.20 20.02 -0.20
CA LEU A 96 -6.61 21.22 0.52
C LEU A 96 -8.01 21.64 0.05
N ASP A 97 -8.98 21.62 0.96
CA ASP A 97 -10.36 21.99 0.65
C ASP A 97 -10.66 23.49 0.90
N ALA A 98 -9.72 24.24 1.48
CA ALA A 98 -9.87 25.67 1.71
C ALA A 98 -9.75 26.48 0.42
N THR A 99 -10.69 27.39 0.17
CA THR A 99 -10.83 28.09 -1.12
C THR A 99 -10.45 29.56 -1.11
N ASP A 100 -10.14 30.14 0.05
CA ASP A 100 -9.86 31.56 0.22
C ASP A 100 -8.42 31.85 0.69
N LEU A 101 -7.51 30.88 0.51
CA LEU A 101 -6.08 31.11 0.75
C LEU A 101 -5.57 32.27 -0.11
N GLY A 102 -4.83 33.17 0.52
CA GLY A 102 -4.27 34.35 -0.10
C GLY A 102 -3.02 34.83 0.62
N GLN A 103 -2.70 36.10 0.46
CA GLN A 103 -1.57 36.71 1.17
C GLN A 103 -1.81 36.67 2.69
N PRO A 104 -0.76 36.42 3.51
CA PRO A 104 -0.88 36.48 4.96
C PRO A 104 -1.51 37.79 5.45
N THR A 105 -2.47 37.68 6.36
CA THR A 105 -3.18 38.77 7.01
C THR A 105 -3.02 38.70 8.53
N GLY A 106 -3.74 39.57 9.25
CA GLY A 106 -3.82 39.50 10.72
C GLY A 106 -2.46 39.51 11.40
N LYS A 107 -2.40 38.96 12.61
CA LYS A 107 -1.20 38.91 13.46
C LYS A 107 -0.11 37.99 12.94
N SER A 108 -0.36 37.16 11.93
CA SER A 108 0.70 36.41 11.25
C SER A 108 1.75 37.32 10.62
N LYS A 109 1.36 38.54 10.18
CA LYS A 109 2.31 39.57 9.70
C LYS A 109 3.34 39.99 10.75
N LEU A 110 3.01 39.90 12.04
CA LEU A 110 3.96 40.21 13.11
C LEU A 110 5.10 39.18 13.13
N CYS A 111 4.76 37.89 13.03
CA CYS A 111 5.71 36.79 12.98
C CYS A 111 6.56 36.89 11.71
N LEU A 112 5.87 37.03 10.56
CA LEU A 112 6.53 37.11 9.27
C LEU A 112 7.42 38.35 9.13
N SER A 113 7.23 39.41 9.92
CA SER A 113 8.15 40.56 9.89
C SER A 113 9.61 40.18 10.13
N CYS A 114 9.90 39.11 10.87
CA CYS A 114 11.25 38.57 11.04
C CYS A 114 11.46 37.26 10.29
N HIS A 115 10.47 36.36 10.36
CA HIS A 115 10.59 35.00 9.86
C HIS A 115 10.64 34.92 8.33
N ASP A 116 10.20 35.94 7.61
CA ASP A 116 10.34 36.02 6.15
C ASP A 116 11.72 36.50 5.67
N GLY A 117 12.63 36.80 6.61
CA GLY A 117 13.96 37.32 6.32
C GLY A 117 13.94 38.72 5.68
N SER A 118 12.99 39.58 6.07
CA SER A 118 12.90 40.97 5.57
C SER A 118 13.62 42.01 6.41
N ILE A 119 13.77 41.78 7.72
CA ILE A 119 14.43 42.72 8.64
C ILE A 119 15.41 42.01 9.59
N ALA A 120 16.47 42.72 9.97
CA ALA A 120 17.42 42.26 10.98
C ALA A 120 16.77 42.23 12.38
N LEU A 121 17.23 41.31 13.26
CA LEU A 121 16.67 41.17 14.61
C LEU A 121 16.78 42.46 15.44
N GLY A 122 17.89 43.20 15.27
CA GLY A 122 18.15 44.47 15.94
C GLY A 122 17.35 45.67 15.43
N SER A 123 16.66 45.56 14.31
CA SER A 123 15.89 46.66 13.72
C SER A 123 14.53 46.82 14.42
N VAL A 124 14.41 47.89 15.22
CA VAL A 124 13.15 48.29 15.89
C VAL A 124 12.73 49.69 15.48
N ASN A 125 11.45 50.03 15.59
CA ASN A 125 10.94 51.35 15.20
C ASN A 125 11.42 52.45 16.16
N VAL A 126 11.39 52.20 17.47
CA VAL A 126 11.79 53.17 18.50
C VAL A 126 12.40 52.45 19.70
N LEU A 127 13.51 52.98 20.22
CA LEU A 127 14.07 52.57 21.52
C LEU A 127 14.69 53.79 22.21
N ASN A 128 14.41 53.98 23.51
CA ASN A 128 14.97 55.08 24.31
C ASN A 128 14.84 56.48 23.65
N ARG A 129 13.70 56.73 22.98
CA ARG A 129 13.36 57.97 22.24
C ARG A 129 14.20 58.21 20.97
N VAL A 130 14.95 57.22 20.51
CA VAL A 130 15.63 57.21 19.23
C VAL A 130 14.75 56.47 18.22
N GLU A 131 14.53 57.05 17.05
CA GLU A 131 13.81 56.42 15.94
C GLU A 131 14.76 55.56 15.11
N ASN A 132 14.27 54.39 14.69
CA ASN A 132 15.00 53.37 13.94
C ASN A 132 16.43 53.11 14.46
N PRO A 133 16.63 52.90 15.77
CA PRO A 133 17.94 52.58 16.29
C PRO A 133 18.36 51.18 15.83
N ASP A 134 19.66 51.00 15.59
CA ASP A 134 20.23 49.70 15.30
C ASP A 134 20.78 49.08 16.60
N ILE A 135 20.16 47.98 17.04
CA ILE A 135 20.58 47.26 18.25
C ILE A 135 21.60 46.19 17.83
N PRO A 136 22.84 46.20 18.35
CA PRO A 136 23.84 45.21 17.97
C PRO A 136 23.52 43.82 18.53
N PHE A 137 23.54 42.81 17.66
CA PHE A 137 23.33 41.40 17.97
C PHE A 137 24.60 40.57 17.84
N THR A 138 24.62 39.41 18.49
CA THR A 138 25.58 38.32 18.24
C THR A 138 24.87 37.11 17.63
N SER A 139 25.63 36.24 16.95
CA SER A 139 25.19 34.97 16.36
C SER A 139 23.96 35.06 15.43
N THR A 140 23.83 36.17 14.71
CA THR A 140 22.92 36.32 13.57
C THR A 140 23.62 35.94 12.27
N ASP A 141 22.87 35.86 11.17
CA ASP A 141 23.47 35.87 9.84
C ASP A 141 24.24 37.19 9.60
N ALA A 142 25.08 37.22 8.56
CA ALA A 142 25.95 38.37 8.26
C ALA A 142 25.17 39.68 8.00
N ASP A 143 23.90 39.56 7.63
CA ASP A 143 22.96 40.65 7.38
C ASP A 143 22.10 41.01 8.61
N GLY A 144 22.35 40.39 9.78
CA GLY A 144 21.64 40.64 11.03
C GLY A 144 20.31 39.89 11.19
N HIS A 145 19.93 39.04 10.23
CA HIS A 145 18.68 38.29 10.26
C HIS A 145 18.77 37.03 11.14
N ILE A 146 17.62 36.37 11.32
CA ILE A 146 17.50 35.08 12.02
C ILE A 146 18.43 34.06 11.33
N PRO A 147 19.25 33.32 12.09
CA PRO A 147 20.05 32.23 11.53
C PRO A 147 19.19 31.18 10.81
N GLN A 148 19.64 30.76 9.63
CA GLN A 148 18.93 29.77 8.80
C GLN A 148 18.86 28.34 9.37
N GLY A 149 19.46 28.07 10.54
CA GLY A 149 19.49 26.73 11.13
C GLY A 149 20.30 25.75 10.27
N LEU A 150 19.69 24.62 9.90
CA LEU A 150 20.29 23.63 8.99
C LEU A 150 20.12 24.00 7.50
N GLY A 151 19.54 25.17 7.20
CA GLY A 151 19.40 25.72 5.86
C GLY A 151 17.94 25.92 5.44
N GLU A 152 17.71 26.92 4.59
CA GLU A 152 16.38 27.40 4.18
C GLU A 152 15.51 26.36 3.47
N PHE A 153 16.12 25.34 2.85
CA PHE A 153 15.40 24.27 2.13
C PHE A 153 15.12 23.02 2.98
N THR A 154 15.21 23.12 4.30
CA THR A 154 15.02 22.01 5.25
C THR A 154 13.81 22.28 6.15
N GLY A 155 13.20 21.25 6.73
CA GLY A 155 12.20 21.42 7.81
C GLY A 155 12.77 21.95 9.13
N PHE A 156 14.08 22.24 9.17
CA PHE A 156 14.79 22.69 10.36
C PHE A 156 15.22 24.16 10.29
N THR A 157 14.73 24.91 9.29
CA THR A 157 14.89 26.37 9.24
C THR A 157 13.97 27.08 10.23
N ARG A 158 14.35 28.29 10.64
CA ARG A 158 13.48 29.26 11.34
C ARG A 158 13.28 30.53 10.53
N ARG A 159 13.93 30.63 9.37
CA ARG A 159 13.77 31.67 8.34
C ARG A 159 12.93 31.03 7.23
N LEU A 160 11.62 31.23 7.29
CA LEU A 160 10.64 30.67 6.35
C LEU A 160 10.77 31.33 4.97
N GLY A 161 11.14 32.61 4.95
CA GLY A 161 11.20 33.37 3.71
C GLY A 161 9.81 33.77 3.20
N VAL A 162 9.71 33.97 1.89
CA VAL A 162 8.46 34.34 1.22
C VAL A 162 7.78 33.17 0.51
N ASP A 163 8.46 32.03 0.42
CA ASP A 163 7.87 30.80 -0.05
C ASP A 163 7.30 30.06 1.17
N LEU A 164 5.97 30.00 1.25
CA LEU A 164 5.24 29.32 2.32
C LEU A 164 4.57 28.04 1.79
N THR A 165 5.02 27.51 0.65
CA THR A 165 4.42 26.32 0.03
C THR A 165 4.68 25.03 0.82
N ASN A 166 5.64 25.04 1.73
CA ASN A 166 5.99 23.98 2.68
C ASN A 166 5.53 24.28 4.13
N ASP A 167 4.75 25.34 4.33
CA ASP A 167 4.26 25.75 5.64
C ASP A 167 2.77 25.50 5.81
N HIS A 168 2.35 25.23 7.04
CA HIS A 168 0.94 25.03 7.37
C HIS A 168 0.14 26.28 6.99
N PRO A 169 -0.99 26.11 6.27
CA PRO A 169 -1.74 27.25 5.78
C PRO A 169 -2.26 28.13 6.93
N ILE A 170 -2.21 29.44 6.70
CA ILE A 170 -2.70 30.50 7.58
C ILE A 170 -3.52 31.50 6.76
N SER A 171 -4.22 32.40 7.45
CA SER A 171 -5.03 33.49 6.90
C SER A 171 -6.22 33.05 6.02
N PHE A 172 -6.63 31.79 6.15
CA PHE A 172 -7.85 31.23 5.55
C PHE A 172 -9.00 31.20 6.55
N THR A 173 -10.23 31.21 6.05
CA THR A 173 -11.44 31.16 6.89
C THR A 173 -11.60 29.78 7.53
N PHE A 174 -11.72 29.74 8.86
CA PHE A 174 -11.97 28.51 9.62
C PHE A 174 -13.38 28.60 10.22
N ASP A 175 -14.36 28.02 9.54
CA ASP A 175 -15.78 28.07 9.89
C ASP A 175 -16.51 26.73 9.63
N SER A 176 -17.81 26.68 9.96
CA SER A 176 -18.63 25.48 9.77
C SER A 176 -18.76 25.05 8.29
N LEU A 177 -18.73 25.99 7.34
CA LEU A 177 -18.83 25.67 5.91
C LEU A 177 -17.54 25.02 5.41
N GLN A 178 -16.40 25.51 5.86
CA GLN A 178 -15.10 24.90 5.60
C GLN A 178 -15.02 23.51 6.24
N ALA A 179 -15.50 23.36 7.48
CA ALA A 179 -15.51 22.09 8.18
C ALA A 179 -16.32 21.00 7.44
N VAL A 180 -17.51 21.34 6.96
CA VAL A 180 -18.35 20.43 6.16
C VAL A 180 -17.69 20.05 4.83
N ARG A 181 -16.98 20.98 4.21
CA ARG A 181 -16.33 20.75 2.91
C ARG A 181 -15.16 19.78 3.02
N ASP A 182 -14.31 19.99 4.02
CA ASP A 182 -13.14 19.16 4.29
C ASP A 182 -13.55 17.78 4.83
N GLY A 183 -14.50 17.75 5.76
CA GLY A 183 -15.01 16.51 6.36
C GLY A 183 -14.16 15.93 7.49
N GLU A 184 -12.96 16.46 7.73
CA GLU A 184 -12.08 16.10 8.86
C GLU A 184 -11.62 17.33 9.66
N LEU A 185 -12.21 18.51 9.43
CA LEU A 185 -12.02 19.69 10.28
C LEU A 185 -13.10 19.76 11.36
N ARG A 186 -12.68 20.12 12.57
CA ARG A 186 -13.57 20.43 13.69
C ARG A 186 -14.31 21.74 13.45
N ASP A 187 -15.62 21.74 13.73
CA ASP A 187 -16.46 22.93 13.54
C ASP A 187 -16.33 23.90 14.73
N PRO A 188 -15.80 25.12 14.53
CA PRO A 188 -15.60 26.09 15.61
C PRO A 188 -16.92 26.64 16.17
N ALA A 189 -18.07 26.37 15.54
CA ALA A 189 -19.37 26.76 16.08
C ALA A 189 -19.85 25.85 17.23
N VAL A 190 -19.30 24.63 17.33
CA VAL A 190 -19.70 23.63 18.34
C VAL A 190 -18.54 23.23 19.26
N GLU A 191 -17.30 23.48 18.87
CA GLU A 191 -16.11 23.18 19.65
C GLU A 191 -15.70 24.38 20.51
N SER A 192 -15.48 24.15 21.80
CA SER A 192 -15.20 25.25 22.75
C SER A 192 -13.73 25.68 22.79
N HIS A 193 -12.81 24.81 22.34
CA HIS A 193 -11.37 25.06 22.40
C HIS A 193 -10.83 25.82 21.19
N VAL A 194 -11.56 25.88 20.07
CA VAL A 194 -11.19 26.59 18.85
C VAL A 194 -12.28 27.58 18.45
N GLY A 195 -11.92 28.84 18.20
CA GLY A 195 -12.90 29.86 17.80
C GLY A 195 -12.43 31.29 18.08
N GLU A 196 -13.33 32.25 17.90
CA GLU A 196 -13.03 33.66 18.13
C GLU A 196 -12.83 34.02 19.60
N ARG A 197 -11.78 34.78 19.88
CA ARG A 197 -11.52 35.31 21.22
C ARG A 197 -12.36 36.57 21.44
N ASN A 198 -13.27 36.53 22.41
CA ASN A 198 -14.05 37.70 22.82
C ASN A 198 -14.13 37.80 24.34
N VAL A 199 -13.20 38.58 24.91
CA VAL A 199 -13.10 38.80 26.36
C VAL A 199 -14.37 39.44 26.94
N LYS A 200 -15.07 40.30 26.19
CA LYS A 200 -16.32 40.94 26.65
C LYS A 200 -17.48 39.95 26.76
N MET A 201 -17.46 38.90 25.95
CA MET A 201 -18.45 37.83 25.95
C MET A 201 -17.98 36.59 26.73
N GLY A 202 -16.81 36.64 27.38
CA GLY A 202 -16.24 35.51 28.11
C GLY A 202 -15.72 34.37 27.23
N LEU A 203 -15.60 34.58 25.91
CA LEU A 203 -15.10 33.58 24.97
C LEU A 203 -13.56 33.60 24.97
N ASN A 204 -12.97 32.50 25.47
CA ASN A 204 -11.53 32.35 25.61
C ASN A 204 -11.04 30.97 25.12
N PRO A 205 -11.19 30.67 23.82
CA PRO A 205 -10.70 29.42 23.25
C PRO A 205 -9.18 29.32 23.39
N LYS A 206 -8.69 28.09 23.57
CA LYS A 206 -7.25 27.78 23.67
C LYS A 206 -6.56 27.96 22.34
N LEU A 207 -7.25 27.68 21.24
CA LEU A 207 -6.81 27.89 19.86
C LEU A 207 -7.63 29.06 19.28
N PRO A 208 -7.22 30.32 19.55
CA PRO A 208 -7.98 31.47 19.11
C PRO A 208 -7.83 31.69 17.60
N LEU A 209 -8.96 31.92 16.94
CA LEU A 209 -9.02 32.50 15.60
C LEU A 209 -8.88 34.02 15.68
N GLU A 210 -8.56 34.64 14.55
CA GLU A 210 -8.54 36.09 14.38
C GLU A 210 -9.42 36.48 13.18
N ASP A 211 -10.49 37.23 13.44
CA ASP A 211 -11.46 37.67 12.42
C ASP A 211 -12.04 36.50 11.60
N GLY A 212 -12.25 35.35 12.24
CA GLY A 212 -12.75 34.09 11.68
C GLY A 212 -11.67 33.25 10.99
N LYS A 213 -10.38 33.64 11.10
CA LYS A 213 -9.28 33.02 10.37
C LYS A 213 -8.29 32.31 11.26
N MET A 214 -7.72 31.24 10.71
CA MET A 214 -6.56 30.55 11.28
C MET A 214 -5.31 31.42 11.08
N GLU A 215 -4.57 31.74 12.13
CA GLU A 215 -3.34 32.55 12.05
C GLU A 215 -2.21 31.89 12.83
N CYS A 216 -0.95 32.35 12.69
CA CYS A 216 0.19 31.81 13.45
C CYS A 216 -0.10 31.78 14.96
N ILE A 217 -0.80 32.80 15.45
CA ILE A 217 -1.14 32.94 16.87
C ILE A 217 -2.22 31.97 17.36
N THR A 218 -2.89 31.24 16.46
CA THR A 218 -3.85 30.20 16.84
C THR A 218 -3.13 29.04 17.51
N CYS A 219 -1.96 28.65 16.98
CA CYS A 219 -1.14 27.58 17.54
C CYS A 219 -0.06 28.09 18.49
N HIS A 220 0.52 29.25 18.18
CA HIS A 220 1.67 29.80 18.89
C HIS A 220 1.30 30.95 19.83
N ASP A 221 1.94 30.98 20.99
CA ASP A 221 1.98 32.14 21.86
C ASP A 221 3.43 32.39 22.29
N PRO A 222 4.12 33.41 21.75
CA PRO A 222 5.54 33.61 22.02
C PRO A 222 5.85 33.87 23.50
N HIS A 223 4.83 34.16 24.31
CA HIS A 223 4.96 34.38 25.76
C HIS A 223 4.88 33.09 26.57
N LEU A 224 4.51 31.93 25.99
CA LEU A 224 4.38 30.68 26.73
C LEU A 224 5.68 29.88 26.76
N SER A 225 6.06 29.42 27.95
CA SER A 225 7.11 28.43 28.19
C SER A 225 6.55 27.24 28.97
N ASP A 226 7.23 26.10 28.89
CA ASP A 226 6.95 24.98 29.78
C ASP A 226 7.43 25.32 31.21
N PRO A 227 6.70 24.90 32.26
CA PRO A 227 7.20 24.95 33.63
C PRO A 227 8.41 24.02 33.89
N ASP A 228 8.54 22.92 33.16
CA ASP A 228 9.72 22.06 33.13
C ASP A 228 10.77 22.65 32.18
N SER A 229 11.93 22.99 32.73
CA SER A 229 13.07 23.47 31.95
C SER A 229 13.82 22.38 31.21
N GLU A 230 13.25 21.20 31.01
CA GLU A 230 13.80 20.18 30.10
C GLU A 230 12.90 19.98 28.85
N VAL A 231 11.72 20.60 28.82
CA VAL A 231 10.71 20.36 27.77
C VAL A 231 10.58 21.56 26.83
N SER A 232 10.80 21.31 25.54
CA SER A 232 10.55 22.29 24.48
C SER A 232 9.12 22.17 23.94
N ILE A 233 8.21 23.03 24.41
CA ILE A 233 6.83 23.12 23.89
C ILE A 233 6.70 23.92 22.60
N LYS A 234 7.81 24.42 22.03
CA LYS A 234 7.79 25.28 20.84
C LYS A 234 6.76 26.43 20.93
N PHE A 235 6.61 26.98 22.15
CA PHE A 235 5.66 28.05 22.48
C PHE A 235 4.23 27.77 21.97
N LEU A 236 3.85 26.49 21.92
CA LEU A 236 2.52 26.04 21.54
C LEU A 236 1.53 26.25 22.68
N ARG A 237 0.27 26.51 22.33
CA ARG A 237 -0.82 26.74 23.31
C ARG A 237 -1.33 25.46 23.99
N VAL A 238 -1.13 24.32 23.34
CA VAL A 238 -1.51 22.97 23.81
C VAL A 238 -0.38 21.99 23.49
N ASN A 239 -0.55 20.70 23.80
CA ASN A 239 0.53 19.73 23.72
C ASN A 239 1.14 19.60 22.33
N ARG A 240 2.47 19.53 22.29
CA ARG A 240 3.25 19.25 21.09
C ARG A 240 3.23 17.79 20.67
N LEU A 241 3.15 16.89 21.65
CA LEU A 241 3.19 15.43 21.48
C LEU A 241 1.96 14.82 22.14
N GLN A 242 1.55 13.63 21.70
CA GLN A 242 0.50 12.87 22.34
C GLN A 242 0.99 12.38 23.72
N GLN A 243 0.25 12.68 24.78
CA GLN A 243 0.62 12.31 26.15
C GLN A 243 0.03 10.96 26.58
N VAL A 244 -1.19 10.66 26.10
CA VAL A 244 -1.94 9.43 26.42
C VAL A 244 -2.48 8.85 25.13
N GLU A 245 -2.51 7.53 24.99
CA GLU A 245 -3.13 6.89 23.83
C GLU A 245 -4.58 7.41 23.63
N PRO A 246 -4.94 7.88 22.42
CA PRO A 246 -6.28 8.39 22.17
C PRO A 246 -7.30 7.25 22.25
N THR A 247 -8.36 7.45 23.03
CA THR A 247 -9.46 6.48 23.22
C THR A 247 -10.82 7.02 22.76
N SER A 248 -10.85 8.27 22.30
CA SER A 248 -12.05 9.00 21.88
C SER A 248 -11.69 9.97 20.76
N THR A 249 -12.67 10.37 19.96
CA THR A 249 -12.53 11.44 18.96
C THR A 249 -12.80 12.83 19.55
N VAL A 250 -13.14 12.94 20.84
CA VAL A 250 -13.27 14.22 21.54
C VAL A 250 -11.88 14.72 21.93
N PHE A 251 -11.54 15.94 21.53
CA PHE A 251 -10.25 16.54 21.85
C PHE A 251 -10.08 16.78 23.36
N ASP A 252 -8.95 16.36 23.92
CA ASP A 252 -8.53 16.64 25.29
C ASP A 252 -7.26 17.48 25.30
N GLU A 253 -7.37 18.75 25.71
CA GLU A 253 -6.25 19.70 25.75
C GLU A 253 -5.07 19.26 26.62
N ASN A 254 -5.29 18.35 27.58
CA ASN A 254 -4.25 17.87 28.47
C ASN A 254 -3.51 16.64 27.92
N ASN A 255 -4.12 15.91 26.99
CA ASN A 255 -3.60 14.63 26.52
C ASN A 255 -3.26 14.62 25.03
N ASP A 256 -4.04 15.32 24.21
CA ASP A 256 -3.96 15.25 22.76
C ASP A 256 -2.96 16.23 22.16
N ILE A 257 -2.27 15.78 21.12
CA ILE A 257 -1.44 16.65 20.29
C ILE A 257 -2.28 17.76 19.63
N ILE A 258 -1.70 18.96 19.51
CA ILE A 258 -2.35 20.16 18.98
C ILE A 258 -3.10 19.96 17.66
N CYS A 259 -2.58 19.11 16.77
CA CYS A 259 -3.18 18.82 15.48
C CYS A 259 -4.63 18.32 15.61
N LEU A 260 -4.90 17.49 16.62
CA LEU A 260 -6.23 16.94 16.89
C LEU A 260 -7.21 17.99 17.44
N GLY A 261 -6.73 19.16 17.85
CA GLY A 261 -7.56 20.29 18.25
C GLY A 261 -8.31 20.92 17.08
N CYS A 262 -7.86 20.70 15.84
CA CYS A 262 -8.53 21.19 14.63
C CYS A 262 -8.89 20.07 13.65
N HIS A 263 -8.13 18.97 13.64
CA HIS A 263 -8.35 17.84 12.73
C HIS A 263 -8.97 16.64 13.46
N ASP A 264 -10.18 16.26 13.08
CA ASP A 264 -10.83 15.01 13.48
C ASP A 264 -10.58 13.93 12.41
N LYS A 265 -9.42 13.28 12.49
CA LYS A 265 -8.97 12.29 11.51
C LYS A 265 -9.70 10.96 11.72
N LYS A 266 -10.50 10.57 10.71
CA LYS A 266 -11.34 9.38 10.79
C LYS A 266 -10.50 8.12 10.90
N GLY A 267 -10.73 7.35 11.96
CA GLY A 267 -10.05 6.09 12.27
C GLY A 267 -8.68 6.23 12.92
N TRP A 268 -8.25 7.45 13.30
CA TRP A 268 -6.99 7.69 14.02
C TRP A 268 -6.92 6.94 15.35
N VAL A 269 -8.02 6.96 16.11
CA VAL A 269 -8.17 6.25 17.39
C VAL A 269 -8.00 4.73 17.16
N GLY A 270 -7.01 4.15 17.83
CA GLY A 270 -6.66 2.73 17.71
C GLY A 270 -5.94 2.35 16.40
N SER A 271 -5.52 3.31 15.57
CA SER A 271 -4.62 3.03 14.45
C SER A 271 -3.24 2.60 14.96
N ALA A 272 -2.46 1.88 14.15
CA ALA A 272 -1.11 1.44 14.49
C ALA A 272 -0.18 2.59 14.90
N HIS A 273 -0.36 3.77 14.30
CA HIS A 273 0.44 4.96 14.58
C HIS A 273 -0.03 5.76 15.81
N ALA A 274 -1.20 5.42 16.37
CA ALA A 274 -1.76 6.05 17.57
C ALA A 274 -1.83 5.10 18.78
N ASN A 275 -1.64 3.79 18.58
CA ASN A 275 -1.77 2.76 19.59
C ASN A 275 -0.43 2.48 20.30
N ALA A 276 -0.39 2.57 21.63
CA ALA A 276 0.84 2.45 22.42
C ALA A 276 1.37 1.02 22.54
N ALA A 277 0.56 0.01 22.18
CA ALA A 277 0.99 -1.39 22.07
C ALA A 277 1.54 -1.74 20.68
N VAL A 278 1.36 -0.87 19.68
CA VAL A 278 1.83 -1.08 18.29
C VAL A 278 2.97 -0.13 17.95
N GLY A 279 2.76 1.18 17.99
CA GLY A 279 3.77 2.19 17.65
C GLY A 279 4.72 2.48 18.82
N ASN A 280 5.19 1.45 19.51
CA ASN A 280 5.96 1.56 20.75
C ASN A 280 7.47 1.69 20.52
N GLU A 281 7.92 1.68 19.27
CA GLU A 281 9.31 1.86 18.90
C GLU A 281 9.80 3.25 19.33
N MET A 282 10.97 3.28 19.97
CA MET A 282 11.59 4.51 20.44
C MET A 282 12.46 5.14 19.37
N TYR A 283 12.44 6.47 19.29
CA TYR A 283 13.40 7.23 18.52
C TYR A 283 14.83 7.02 19.03
N THR A 284 15.81 7.05 18.13
CA THR A 284 17.23 7.16 18.53
C THR A 284 17.49 8.52 19.17
N ASP A 285 18.48 8.60 20.07
CA ASP A 285 18.82 9.86 20.74
C ASP A 285 19.14 10.97 19.74
N SER A 286 19.89 10.66 18.68
CA SER A 286 20.21 11.62 17.62
C SER A 286 18.95 12.10 16.90
N ALA A 287 18.06 11.20 16.50
CA ALA A 287 16.83 11.55 15.79
C ALA A 287 15.85 12.35 16.67
N ALA A 288 15.78 12.03 17.97
CA ALA A 288 15.01 12.79 18.95
C ALA A 288 15.60 14.20 19.16
N GLN A 289 16.91 14.31 19.33
CA GLN A 289 17.61 15.59 19.51
C GLN A 289 17.42 16.54 18.32
N LEU A 290 17.59 16.05 17.09
CA LEU A 290 17.37 16.85 15.87
C LEU A 290 15.97 17.47 15.83
N ARG A 291 14.97 16.75 16.36
CA ARG A 291 13.55 17.15 16.34
C ARG A 291 13.13 17.84 17.62
N GLU A 292 14.06 18.04 18.56
CA GLU A 292 13.78 18.55 19.90
C GLU A 292 12.65 17.76 20.58
N PHE A 293 12.59 16.44 20.35
CA PHE A 293 11.72 15.53 21.09
C PHE A 293 12.40 15.15 22.42
N PRO A 294 11.64 14.92 23.50
CA PRO A 294 12.19 14.27 24.69
C PRO A 294 12.88 12.95 24.33
N LEU A 295 13.95 12.60 25.04
CA LEU A 295 14.58 11.28 24.87
C LEU A 295 13.58 10.17 25.18
N ASN A 296 13.76 9.01 24.54
CA ASN A 296 12.85 7.86 24.63
C ASN A 296 11.42 8.11 24.11
N THR A 297 11.18 9.18 23.35
CA THR A 297 9.89 9.38 22.67
C THR A 297 9.59 8.19 21.77
N GLN A 298 8.39 7.63 21.92
CA GLN A 298 7.89 6.54 21.09
C GLN A 298 7.13 7.07 19.87
N VAL A 299 6.99 6.25 18.83
CA VAL A 299 6.26 6.61 17.61
C VAL A 299 4.84 7.07 17.92
N TRP A 300 4.07 6.36 18.74
CA TRP A 300 2.71 6.75 19.10
C TRP A 300 2.62 8.12 19.81
N GLN A 301 3.66 8.52 20.55
CA GLN A 301 3.74 9.83 21.23
C GLN A 301 4.05 10.95 20.23
N ALA A 302 4.95 10.69 19.27
CA ALA A 302 5.22 11.61 18.17
C ALA A 302 3.99 11.78 17.25
N ALA A 303 3.12 10.78 17.18
CA ALA A 303 1.80 10.84 16.55
C ALA A 303 1.86 11.46 15.14
N CYS A 304 1.15 12.57 14.91
CA CYS A 304 1.10 13.26 13.63
C CYS A 304 2.49 13.73 13.14
N LEU A 305 3.42 14.05 14.05
CA LEU A 305 4.77 14.53 13.73
C LEU A 305 5.72 13.44 13.21
N ASN A 306 5.27 12.18 13.18
CA ASN A 306 5.99 11.14 12.44
C ASN A 306 5.91 11.39 10.93
N CYS A 307 4.78 11.91 10.46
CA CYS A 307 4.49 12.02 9.03
C CYS A 307 4.32 13.47 8.56
N HIS A 308 3.87 14.38 9.41
CA HIS A 308 3.62 15.77 9.06
C HIS A 308 4.54 16.71 9.84
N ASP A 309 5.10 17.69 9.16
CA ASP A 309 5.75 18.84 9.79
C ASP A 309 5.05 20.13 9.34
N PRO A 310 4.54 20.97 10.26
CA PRO A 310 3.91 22.25 9.91
C PRO A 310 4.83 23.22 9.15
N HIS A 311 6.14 22.99 9.21
CA HIS A 311 7.16 23.71 8.47
C HIS A 311 8.10 22.65 7.89
N THR A 312 7.74 22.05 6.75
CA THR A 312 8.44 20.88 6.21
C THR A 312 9.56 21.27 5.25
N VAL A 313 10.27 20.27 4.71
CA VAL A 313 11.27 20.44 3.66
C VAL A 313 10.64 21.06 2.40
N GLN A 314 11.36 21.97 1.74
CA GLN A 314 10.91 22.55 0.47
C GLN A 314 10.69 21.44 -0.57
N GLY A 315 9.58 21.51 -1.31
CA GLY A 315 9.21 20.52 -2.34
C GLY A 315 8.31 19.40 -1.84
N ALA A 316 8.16 19.19 -0.52
CA ALA A 316 7.21 18.22 0.01
C ALA A 316 5.75 18.65 -0.23
N ARG A 317 4.89 17.70 -0.59
CA ARG A 317 3.43 17.89 -0.66
C ARG A 317 2.77 17.52 0.68
N ARG A 318 1.55 18.02 0.94
CA ARG A 318 0.72 17.59 2.09
C ARG A 318 1.39 17.82 3.46
N LEU A 319 2.36 18.74 3.52
CA LEU A 319 3.19 19.01 4.69
C LEU A 319 3.89 17.76 5.22
N LEU A 320 4.22 16.83 4.31
CA LEU A 320 4.85 15.58 4.66
C LEU A 320 6.29 15.82 5.11
N ARG A 321 6.63 15.31 6.29
CA ARG A 321 7.95 15.41 6.89
C ARG A 321 8.96 14.68 6.00
N GLU A 322 9.89 15.43 5.44
CA GLU A 322 10.99 14.88 4.64
C GLU A 322 10.49 14.02 3.45
N GLY A 323 9.27 14.28 2.95
CA GLY A 323 8.62 13.56 1.86
C GLY A 323 9.12 14.01 0.48
N THR A 324 10.44 14.01 0.29
CA THR A 324 11.10 14.42 -0.96
C THR A 324 12.25 13.49 -1.35
N ASP A 325 12.53 13.44 -2.65
CA ASP A 325 13.66 12.69 -3.22
C ASP A 325 15.03 13.39 -3.01
N GLY A 326 15.05 14.53 -2.31
CA GLY A 326 16.25 15.32 -2.06
C GLY A 326 17.40 14.55 -1.37
N PRO A 327 18.62 15.10 -1.41
CA PRO A 327 19.76 14.48 -0.74
C PRO A 327 19.54 14.32 0.77
N ILE A 328 20.11 13.24 1.31
CA ILE A 328 20.22 13.04 2.75
C ILE A 328 21.48 13.75 3.25
N GLU A 329 21.31 14.62 4.23
CA GLU A 329 22.39 15.27 4.98
C GLU A 329 22.45 14.72 6.41
N ILE A 330 23.56 15.00 7.10
CA ILE A 330 23.79 14.58 8.49
C ILE A 330 23.92 15.85 9.32
N ASP A 331 23.10 15.98 10.35
CA ASP A 331 23.20 17.10 11.29
C ASP A 331 24.54 17.00 12.05
N PRO A 332 25.41 18.02 11.97
CA PRO A 332 26.71 18.00 12.63
C PRO A 332 26.61 17.99 14.17
N LYS A 333 25.46 18.36 14.75
CA LYS A 333 25.28 18.38 16.21
C LYS A 333 24.82 17.03 16.75
N SER A 334 23.73 16.49 16.24
CA SER A 334 23.15 15.23 16.72
C SER A 334 23.65 13.97 15.99
N GLY A 335 24.17 14.12 14.77
CA GLY A 335 24.49 12.99 13.88
C GLY A 335 23.27 12.35 13.20
N ALA A 336 22.06 12.92 13.37
CA ALA A 336 20.86 12.42 12.73
C ALA A 336 20.83 12.74 11.22
N LYS A 337 20.19 11.87 10.46
CA LYS A 337 19.95 12.06 9.03
C LYS A 337 18.71 12.91 8.79
N PHE A 338 18.76 13.79 7.80
CA PHE A 338 17.60 14.55 7.33
C PHE A 338 17.63 14.83 5.83
N LYS A 339 16.48 15.14 5.23
CA LYS A 339 16.34 15.55 3.82
C LYS A 339 16.41 17.07 3.62
N ARG A 340 16.98 17.49 2.49
CA ARG A 340 17.02 18.91 2.05
C ARG A 340 16.53 19.06 0.62
N GLY A 341 15.52 19.92 0.42
CA GLY A 341 14.91 20.18 -0.88
C GLY A 341 14.45 18.91 -1.62
N GLY A 342 14.44 18.96 -2.94
CA GLY A 342 14.03 17.86 -3.81
C GLY A 342 12.61 18.00 -4.32
N GLU A 343 12.19 17.04 -5.13
CA GLU A 343 10.84 16.91 -5.65
C GLU A 343 10.00 16.04 -4.71
N PRO A 344 8.66 16.11 -4.81
CA PRO A 344 7.75 15.28 -4.01
C PRO A 344 8.10 13.78 -4.12
N ALA A 345 8.16 13.11 -2.97
CA ALA A 345 8.32 11.66 -2.86
C ALA A 345 7.72 11.17 -1.53
N VAL A 346 6.40 10.93 -1.52
CA VAL A 346 5.62 10.57 -0.31
C VAL A 346 6.15 9.33 0.42
N GLU A 347 6.69 8.36 -0.30
CA GLU A 347 7.22 7.11 0.25
C GLU A 347 8.41 7.33 1.19
N GLN A 348 9.17 8.43 1.01
CA GLN A 348 10.32 8.76 1.85
C GLN A 348 9.93 9.00 3.31
N VAL A 349 8.71 9.47 3.56
CA VAL A 349 8.15 9.62 4.92
C VAL A 349 8.00 8.25 5.58
N CYS A 350 7.48 7.27 4.85
CA CYS A 350 7.30 5.92 5.35
C CYS A 350 8.65 5.24 5.59
N PHE A 351 9.59 5.42 4.66
CA PHE A 351 10.93 4.85 4.72
C PHE A 351 11.78 5.36 5.89
N ALA A 352 11.40 6.49 6.53
CA ALA A 352 12.05 6.96 7.74
C ALA A 352 12.06 5.88 8.85
N CYS A 353 10.97 5.12 8.97
CA CYS A 353 10.80 4.07 9.97
C CYS A 353 10.75 2.66 9.34
N HIS A 354 10.15 2.52 8.15
CA HIS A 354 9.99 1.25 7.45
C HIS A 354 11.17 0.94 6.50
N SER A 355 12.38 0.99 7.04
CA SER A 355 13.61 0.64 6.32
C SER A 355 14.69 0.13 7.26
N ALA A 356 15.73 -0.52 6.74
CA ALA A 356 16.90 -0.87 7.55
C ALA A 356 17.91 0.29 7.78
N GLY A 357 17.78 1.45 7.11
CA GLY A 357 18.93 2.35 6.88
C GLY A 357 18.86 3.79 7.41
N MET A 358 17.69 4.29 7.84
CA MET A 358 17.54 5.70 8.21
C MET A 358 18.04 6.03 9.62
N GLY A 359 18.03 5.06 10.54
CA GLY A 359 18.50 5.26 11.92
C GLY A 359 17.58 6.17 12.75
N THR A 360 16.30 6.26 12.36
CA THR A 360 15.28 7.05 13.06
C THR A 360 14.88 6.37 14.36
N LEU A 361 14.72 5.04 14.34
CA LEU A 361 14.25 4.23 15.47
C LEU A 361 15.37 3.34 16.03
N GLN A 362 15.30 3.08 17.33
CA GLN A 362 16.20 2.16 18.01
C GLN A 362 15.99 0.73 17.48
N GLY A 363 17.07 0.02 17.17
CA GLY A 363 17.00 -1.35 16.64
C GLY A 363 16.56 -1.45 15.17
N GLN A 364 16.36 -0.33 14.47
CA GLN A 364 15.98 -0.31 13.06
C GLN A 364 16.97 -1.12 12.20
N GLY A 365 16.45 -2.06 11.41
CA GLY A 365 17.24 -2.95 10.56
C GLY A 365 17.93 -4.13 11.28
N THR A 366 17.71 -4.30 12.58
CA THR A 366 18.23 -5.46 13.33
C THR A 366 17.31 -6.68 13.21
N THR A 367 17.83 -7.87 13.52
CA THR A 367 17.02 -9.09 13.58
C THR A 367 15.97 -8.97 14.68
N ASN A 368 14.71 -9.29 14.36
CA ASN A 368 13.51 -9.15 15.21
C ASN A 368 13.00 -7.72 15.42
N PHE A 369 13.48 -6.75 14.65
CA PHE A 369 12.79 -5.46 14.58
C PHE A 369 11.39 -5.68 13.99
N GLU A 370 10.34 -5.33 14.73
CA GLU A 370 8.95 -5.67 14.36
C GLU A 370 8.41 -4.83 13.22
N VAL A 371 8.95 -3.63 13.02
CA VAL A 371 8.53 -2.74 11.92
C VAL A 371 9.07 -3.29 10.60
N PRO A 372 8.19 -3.57 9.62
CA PRO A 372 8.63 -4.15 8.36
C PRO A 372 9.53 -3.20 7.55
N ASP A 373 10.59 -3.74 6.96
CA ASP A 373 11.39 -3.04 5.94
C ASP A 373 10.68 -3.13 4.59
N ILE A 374 9.87 -2.12 4.27
CA ILE A 374 9.19 -2.02 2.97
C ILE A 374 10.12 -1.42 1.91
N LYS A 375 11.13 -0.63 2.30
CA LYS A 375 12.01 0.09 1.38
C LYS A 375 12.84 -0.85 0.52
N THR A 376 13.36 -1.93 1.12
CA THR A 376 14.17 -2.92 0.40
C THR A 376 13.43 -3.48 -0.82
N ASP A 377 12.14 -3.78 -0.68
CA ASP A 377 11.30 -4.29 -1.77
C ASP A 377 11.18 -3.31 -2.95
N PHE A 378 11.02 -2.02 -2.67
CA PHE A 378 10.90 -1.00 -3.72
C PHE A 378 12.22 -0.56 -4.34
N THR A 379 13.34 -0.71 -3.64
CA THR A 379 14.61 -0.06 -4.05
C THR A 379 15.72 -1.01 -4.43
N THR A 380 15.62 -2.29 -4.04
CA THR A 380 16.70 -3.26 -4.25
C THR A 380 16.28 -4.49 -5.03
N MET A 381 14.98 -4.82 -5.05
CA MET A 381 14.50 -5.97 -5.80
C MET A 381 14.48 -5.68 -7.29
N LEU A 382 14.68 -6.74 -8.10
CA LEU A 382 14.75 -6.60 -9.56
C LEU A 382 13.44 -6.08 -10.16
N ARG A 383 12.32 -6.46 -9.55
CA ARG A 383 10.97 -6.03 -9.92
C ARG A 383 10.30 -5.36 -8.75
N HIS A 384 9.64 -4.24 -9.00
CA HIS A 384 8.91 -3.48 -7.98
C HIS A 384 7.84 -2.62 -8.65
N MET A 385 6.85 -2.15 -7.87
CA MET A 385 5.89 -1.17 -8.38
C MET A 385 6.57 0.21 -8.54
N PRO A 386 6.12 1.06 -9.49
CA PRO A 386 6.76 2.35 -9.77
C PRO A 386 6.42 3.40 -8.72
N VAL A 387 7.14 3.37 -7.60
CA VAL A 387 6.98 4.31 -6.49
C VAL A 387 7.84 5.56 -6.68
N ALA A 388 9.11 5.41 -7.06
CA ALA A 388 9.97 6.56 -7.23
C ALA A 388 9.64 7.34 -8.51
N SER A 389 9.84 8.66 -8.49
CA SER A 389 9.75 9.52 -9.69
C SER A 389 10.55 8.98 -10.88
N SER A 390 11.71 8.36 -10.64
CA SER A 390 12.54 7.74 -11.67
C SER A 390 11.95 6.45 -12.24
N ASP A 391 11.06 5.80 -11.51
CA ASP A 391 10.37 4.60 -11.97
C ASP A 391 9.13 4.95 -12.80
N GLN A 392 8.39 5.98 -12.39
CA GLN A 392 7.16 6.43 -13.04
C GLN A 392 7.41 6.91 -14.47
N ALA A 393 6.53 6.54 -15.41
CA ALA A 393 6.65 6.94 -16.82
C ALA A 393 6.60 8.46 -17.03
N ALA A 394 5.94 9.19 -16.12
CA ALA A 394 5.89 10.64 -16.11
C ALA A 394 7.24 11.30 -15.73
N GLY A 395 8.13 10.57 -15.03
CA GLY A 395 9.41 11.10 -14.53
C GLY A 395 9.30 11.96 -13.26
N PHE A 396 8.12 12.04 -12.63
CA PHE A 396 7.84 12.75 -11.39
C PHE A 396 6.67 12.09 -10.65
N GLU A 397 6.52 12.33 -9.34
CA GLU A 397 5.38 11.85 -8.53
C GLU A 397 4.05 12.39 -9.07
N VAL A 398 3.27 11.53 -9.72
CA VAL A 398 1.93 11.84 -10.24
C VAL A 398 0.87 11.85 -9.13
N HIS A 399 1.12 11.14 -8.04
CA HIS A 399 0.16 10.87 -6.98
C HIS A 399 -0.48 12.13 -6.38
N ALA A 400 -1.81 12.18 -6.45
CA ALA A 400 -2.55 13.38 -6.12
C ALA A 400 -3.88 13.08 -5.40
N ILE A 401 -3.79 12.75 -4.11
CA ILE A 401 -4.94 12.60 -3.21
C ILE A 401 -5.81 13.86 -3.23
N GLY A 402 -7.14 13.67 -3.25
CA GLY A 402 -8.13 14.75 -3.21
C GLY A 402 -8.64 15.17 -4.58
N THR A 403 -8.04 14.69 -5.67
CA THR A 403 -8.40 15.13 -7.03
C THR A 403 -9.66 14.48 -7.59
N GLY A 404 -10.21 15.18 -8.59
CA GLY A 404 -11.30 14.72 -9.43
C GLY A 404 -12.66 15.27 -9.03
N THR A 405 -13.51 15.44 -10.02
CA THR A 405 -14.85 16.04 -9.90
C THR A 405 -15.91 15.17 -10.56
N ASP A 406 -15.58 13.92 -10.89
CA ASP A 406 -16.42 12.98 -11.63
C ASP A 406 -17.72 12.61 -10.91
N GLY A 407 -17.86 12.93 -9.61
CA GLY A 407 -18.99 12.57 -8.76
C GLY A 407 -19.08 11.08 -8.44
N GLU A 408 -18.52 10.20 -9.28
CA GLU A 408 -18.47 8.74 -9.12
C GLU A 408 -17.68 8.32 -7.88
N LEU A 409 -16.59 9.01 -7.58
CA LEU A 409 -15.77 8.74 -6.38
C LEU A 409 -16.15 9.62 -5.19
N GLY A 410 -17.26 10.37 -5.28
CA GLY A 410 -17.83 11.19 -4.21
C GLY A 410 -17.03 12.47 -3.88
N THR A 411 -17.46 13.14 -2.81
CA THR A 411 -16.83 14.34 -2.21
C THR A 411 -15.90 13.95 -1.04
N GLN A 412 -15.22 14.93 -0.42
CA GLN A 412 -14.29 14.72 0.71
C GLN A 412 -13.25 13.61 0.40
N ARG A 413 -12.60 13.71 -0.77
CA ARG A 413 -11.72 12.65 -1.29
C ARG A 413 -10.44 12.49 -0.46
N GLY A 414 -9.97 13.59 0.16
CA GLY A 414 -8.78 13.60 1.01
C GLY A 414 -8.86 12.63 2.19
N GLN A 415 -10.02 12.56 2.87
CA GLN A 415 -10.21 11.71 4.06
C GLN A 415 -9.99 10.21 3.78
N ASP A 416 -10.26 9.76 2.56
CA ASP A 416 -10.19 8.36 2.14
C ASP A 416 -9.05 8.09 1.17
N PHE A 417 -8.15 9.07 0.98
CA PHE A 417 -6.96 8.94 0.14
C PHE A 417 -7.32 8.62 -1.32
N VAL A 418 -8.45 9.16 -1.78
CA VAL A 418 -8.96 8.97 -3.14
C VAL A 418 -8.33 9.97 -4.08
N GLU A 419 -7.92 9.51 -5.25
CA GLU A 419 -7.53 10.35 -6.39
C GLU A 419 -8.39 10.02 -7.62
N SER A 420 -8.33 10.88 -8.65
CA SER A 420 -9.13 10.70 -9.86
C SER A 420 -8.66 9.52 -10.71
N ARG A 421 -9.56 8.96 -11.52
CA ARG A 421 -9.21 7.86 -12.44
C ARG A 421 -8.16 8.28 -13.47
N GLU A 422 -8.21 9.54 -13.91
CA GLU A 422 -7.23 10.10 -14.84
C GLU A 422 -5.83 10.12 -14.23
N ASN A 423 -5.71 10.46 -12.94
CA ASN A 423 -4.44 10.39 -12.21
C ASN A 423 -3.95 8.96 -12.00
N LEU A 424 -4.85 7.99 -11.88
CA LEU A 424 -4.49 6.56 -11.81
C LEU A 424 -4.10 5.96 -13.17
N GLY A 425 -4.33 6.65 -14.29
CA GLY A 425 -3.95 6.22 -15.63
C GLY A 425 -5.05 6.21 -16.69
N LYS A 426 -6.31 6.53 -16.34
CA LYS A 426 -7.44 6.45 -17.28
C LYS A 426 -7.30 7.52 -18.35
N GLY A 427 -7.26 7.10 -19.62
CA GLY A 427 -7.02 8.00 -20.75
C GLY A 427 -5.58 8.46 -20.93
N ASN A 428 -4.70 8.30 -19.92
CA ASN A 428 -3.27 8.61 -20.02
C ASN A 428 -2.43 7.64 -19.17
N LEU A 429 -1.90 6.60 -19.79
CA LEU A 429 -1.08 5.60 -19.10
C LEU A 429 0.26 6.15 -18.57
N ALA A 430 0.71 7.33 -19.00
CA ALA A 430 1.90 7.95 -18.40
C ALA A 430 1.70 8.33 -16.92
N ASN A 431 0.43 8.47 -16.48
CA ASN A 431 0.09 8.76 -15.09
C ASN A 431 0.15 7.53 -14.17
N ARG A 432 0.38 6.33 -14.71
CA ARG A 432 0.44 5.10 -13.92
C ARG A 432 1.58 5.15 -12.92
N HIS A 433 1.25 4.99 -11.64
CA HIS A 433 2.16 5.02 -10.51
C HIS A 433 1.67 4.08 -9.40
N ALA A 434 2.44 3.97 -8.32
CA ALA A 434 1.97 3.36 -7.07
C ALA A 434 2.66 4.02 -5.88
N GLU A 435 1.90 4.60 -4.97
CA GLU A 435 2.41 5.11 -3.69
C GLU A 435 1.96 4.27 -2.50
N CYS A 436 2.63 4.43 -1.35
CA CYS A 436 2.21 3.78 -0.10
C CYS A 436 0.73 4.09 0.22
N THR A 437 0.30 5.32 -0.08
CA THR A 437 -1.04 5.84 0.14
C THR A 437 -2.08 5.35 -0.87
N ASP A 438 -1.68 4.67 -1.93
CA ASP A 438 -2.62 3.95 -2.79
C ASP A 438 -3.08 2.63 -2.17
N CYS A 439 -2.31 2.07 -1.26
CA CYS A 439 -2.58 0.77 -0.65
C CYS A 439 -2.91 0.85 0.84
N HIS A 440 -2.37 1.86 1.53
CA HIS A 440 -2.50 2.03 2.96
C HIS A 440 -3.04 3.41 3.31
N ASN A 441 -3.98 3.43 4.26
CA ASN A 441 -4.38 4.67 4.91
C ASN A 441 -3.64 4.77 6.25
N PRO A 442 -2.59 5.60 6.39
CA PRO A 442 -1.78 5.67 7.60
C PRO A 442 -2.56 6.18 8.81
N HIS A 443 -3.72 6.83 8.60
CA HIS A 443 -4.60 7.23 9.70
C HIS A 443 -5.46 6.08 10.23
N ARG A 444 -5.56 4.94 9.53
CA ARG A 444 -6.53 3.86 9.82
C ARG A 444 -5.93 2.46 9.87
N VAL A 445 -4.73 2.29 9.32
CA VAL A 445 -3.93 1.06 9.35
C VAL A 445 -3.82 0.53 10.79
N MET A 446 -3.90 -0.79 10.97
CA MET A 446 -3.79 -1.42 12.30
C MET A 446 -3.05 -2.77 12.24
N LYS A 447 -2.41 -3.17 13.34
CA LYS A 447 -1.72 -4.47 13.49
C LYS A 447 -2.73 -5.56 13.89
N ASN A 448 -3.64 -5.88 12.97
CA ASN A 448 -4.61 -6.96 13.14
C ASN A 448 -4.80 -7.79 11.87
N ARG A 449 -5.20 -9.05 12.03
CA ARG A 449 -5.39 -10.00 10.92
C ARG A 449 -6.56 -9.65 10.00
N LEU A 450 -7.55 -8.94 10.53
CA LEU A 450 -8.77 -8.55 9.82
C LEU A 450 -9.04 -7.07 10.01
N PHE A 451 -9.51 -6.41 8.95
CA PHE A 451 -9.79 -4.97 8.94
C PHE A 451 -10.83 -4.52 9.98
N ASN A 452 -11.72 -5.42 10.42
CA ASN A 452 -12.81 -5.15 11.35
C ASN A 452 -12.56 -5.69 12.76
N ALA A 453 -11.33 -6.11 13.09
CA ALA A 453 -10.99 -6.55 14.43
C ALA A 453 -11.07 -5.40 15.46
N ASP A 454 -11.17 -5.76 16.73
CA ASP A 454 -11.00 -4.81 17.83
C ASP A 454 -9.54 -4.36 17.88
N ASN A 455 -9.29 -3.12 17.48
CA ASN A 455 -7.96 -2.54 17.37
C ASN A 455 -7.46 -1.95 18.70
N THR A 456 -8.20 -2.12 19.80
CA THR A 456 -7.66 -1.91 21.16
C THR A 456 -6.78 -3.08 21.61
N ILE A 457 -6.89 -4.24 20.94
CA ILE A 457 -6.10 -5.43 21.19
C ILE A 457 -5.41 -5.83 19.87
N PRO A 458 -4.15 -5.40 19.64
CA PRO A 458 -3.45 -5.78 18.43
C PRO A 458 -3.18 -7.29 18.39
N ASP A 459 -3.21 -7.86 17.19
CA ASP A 459 -2.78 -9.24 16.96
C ASP A 459 -1.25 -9.33 16.89
N ALA A 460 -0.73 -10.55 16.83
CA ALA A 460 0.71 -10.80 16.62
C ALA A 460 1.24 -10.19 15.30
N GLY A 461 0.38 -10.05 14.27
CA GLY A 461 0.74 -9.46 12.99
C GLY A 461 -0.43 -8.77 12.30
N GLY A 462 -0.11 -7.85 11.38
CA GLY A 462 -1.08 -7.07 10.61
C GLY A 462 -1.57 -7.73 9.32
N THR A 463 -1.04 -8.90 8.96
CA THR A 463 -1.33 -9.64 7.72
C THR A 463 -2.03 -10.96 8.03
N HIS A 464 -2.64 -11.62 7.05
CA HIS A 464 -3.40 -12.85 7.29
C HIS A 464 -2.57 -14.00 7.86
N ARG A 465 -3.24 -14.89 8.60
CA ARG A 465 -2.68 -16.15 9.09
C ARG A 465 -2.50 -17.11 7.91
N HIS A 466 -1.40 -17.83 7.92
CA HIS A 466 -1.06 -18.82 6.89
C HIS A 466 -0.75 -20.19 7.50
N GLU A 467 -1.28 -20.44 8.71
CA GLU A 467 -1.11 -21.70 9.43
C GLU A 467 -2.06 -22.78 8.89
N ASP A 468 -1.65 -24.05 9.06
CA ASP A 468 -2.47 -25.20 8.70
C ASP A 468 -3.83 -25.20 9.42
N GLY A 469 -4.88 -25.59 8.70
CA GLY A 469 -6.26 -25.59 9.19
C GLY A 469 -6.95 -24.22 9.25
N VAL A 470 -6.31 -23.13 8.83
CA VAL A 470 -6.93 -21.79 8.73
C VAL A 470 -7.37 -21.51 7.29
N PRO A 471 -8.68 -21.53 6.97
CA PRO A 471 -9.14 -21.24 5.62
C PRO A 471 -8.87 -19.79 5.22
N HIS A 472 -8.34 -19.59 4.02
CA HIS A 472 -8.30 -18.27 3.40
C HIS A 472 -9.71 -17.82 2.97
N ASN A 473 -10.00 -16.53 3.03
CA ASN A 473 -11.33 -16.00 2.72
C ASN A 473 -11.30 -14.63 2.01
N ASN A 474 -10.10 -14.20 1.62
CA ASN A 474 -9.84 -12.94 0.92
C ASN A 474 -10.36 -11.68 1.65
N LEU A 475 -10.74 -11.77 2.93
CA LEU A 475 -11.12 -10.61 3.74
C LEU A 475 -9.94 -9.67 3.89
N ALA A 476 -10.15 -8.36 3.79
CA ALA A 476 -9.05 -7.40 3.96
C ALA A 476 -8.40 -7.51 5.35
N SER A 477 -7.08 -7.33 5.42
CA SER A 477 -6.34 -7.29 6.69
C SER A 477 -6.41 -5.91 7.36
N GLY A 478 -5.97 -5.83 8.62
CA GLY A 478 -5.85 -4.56 9.34
C GLY A 478 -4.93 -3.56 8.66
N VAL A 479 -3.92 -4.02 7.92
CA VAL A 479 -3.02 -3.13 7.17
C VAL A 479 -3.70 -2.44 5.97
N LEU A 480 -4.83 -2.96 5.50
CA LEU A 480 -5.61 -2.39 4.39
C LEU A 480 -6.84 -1.63 4.88
N ARG A 481 -7.02 -1.48 6.20
CA ARG A 481 -8.22 -0.83 6.75
C ARG A 481 -8.34 0.60 6.26
N GLY A 482 -9.52 0.92 5.73
CA GLY A 482 -9.91 2.30 5.41
C GLY A 482 -9.27 2.89 4.15
N ILE A 483 -8.55 2.10 3.35
CA ILE A 483 -8.13 2.48 1.99
C ILE A 483 -9.31 2.42 1.02
N PHE A 484 -9.21 3.13 -0.10
CA PHE A 484 -10.18 2.99 -1.19
C PHE A 484 -9.81 1.87 -2.18
N GLY A 485 -10.84 1.19 -2.69
CA GLY A 485 -10.74 0.18 -3.74
C GLY A 485 -11.99 0.17 -4.61
N VAL A 486 -12.12 -0.84 -5.46
CA VAL A 486 -13.29 -1.01 -6.34
C VAL A 486 -13.76 -2.46 -6.40
N GLN A 487 -15.06 -2.64 -6.46
CA GLN A 487 -15.70 -3.94 -6.67
C GLN A 487 -16.27 -3.99 -8.10
N PRO A 488 -15.79 -4.85 -8.99
CA PRO A 488 -16.49 -5.15 -10.23
C PRO A 488 -17.89 -5.72 -9.92
N THR A 489 -18.95 -5.15 -10.49
CA THR A 489 -20.34 -5.55 -10.18
C THR A 489 -21.10 -6.14 -11.36
N ALA A 490 -20.71 -5.85 -12.60
CA ALA A 490 -21.33 -6.43 -13.78
C ALA A 490 -20.33 -6.55 -14.94
N TRP A 491 -20.65 -7.47 -15.86
CA TRP A 491 -19.93 -7.76 -17.10
C TRP A 491 -20.91 -7.84 -18.26
N SER A 492 -20.44 -7.64 -19.49
CA SER A 492 -21.28 -7.68 -20.69
C SER A 492 -21.78 -9.10 -21.04
N SER A 493 -21.02 -10.14 -20.69
CA SER A 493 -21.38 -11.56 -20.83
C SER A 493 -20.55 -12.40 -19.85
N THR A 494 -20.83 -13.70 -19.71
CA THR A 494 -20.06 -14.68 -18.90
C THR A 494 -18.86 -15.28 -19.65
N GLU A 495 -18.70 -14.93 -20.92
CA GLU A 495 -17.63 -15.45 -21.76
C GLU A 495 -16.28 -14.86 -21.36
N PHE A 496 -15.23 -15.67 -21.53
CA PHE A 496 -13.87 -15.17 -21.34
C PHE A 496 -13.56 -14.06 -22.33
N GLY A 497 -12.91 -12.98 -21.86
CA GLY A 497 -12.68 -11.77 -22.65
C GLY A 497 -13.69 -10.64 -22.37
N ALA A 498 -14.78 -10.91 -21.66
CA ALA A 498 -15.73 -9.86 -21.27
C ALA A 498 -15.14 -8.94 -20.19
N ASN A 499 -15.01 -7.64 -20.48
CA ASN A 499 -14.60 -6.65 -19.49
C ASN A 499 -15.74 -6.32 -18.50
N PRO A 500 -15.42 -5.99 -17.24
CA PRO A 500 -16.37 -5.33 -16.35
C PRO A 500 -16.97 -4.08 -16.99
N ILE A 501 -18.28 -3.88 -16.83
CA ILE A 501 -19.02 -2.70 -17.32
C ILE A 501 -19.45 -1.77 -16.18
N SER A 502 -19.33 -2.22 -14.92
CA SER A 502 -19.63 -1.40 -13.74
C SER A 502 -18.72 -1.76 -12.57
N PHE A 503 -18.44 -0.74 -11.75
CA PHE A 503 -17.66 -0.85 -10.54
C PHE A 503 -18.33 -0.06 -9.42
N ASP A 504 -18.35 -0.64 -8.22
CA ASP A 504 -18.70 0.09 -7.01
C ASP A 504 -17.43 0.56 -6.33
N ALA A 505 -17.31 1.86 -6.07
CA ALA A 505 -16.23 2.39 -5.23
C ALA A 505 -16.40 1.93 -3.78
N LYS A 506 -15.31 1.45 -3.19
CA LYS A 506 -15.23 1.01 -1.80
C LYS A 506 -14.34 1.99 -1.04
N ARG A 507 -14.88 2.79 -0.12
CA ARG A 507 -14.18 3.85 0.63
C ARG A 507 -14.75 4.03 2.03
N GLY A 508 -14.01 4.71 2.90
CA GLY A 508 -14.38 4.90 4.31
C GLY A 508 -13.94 3.74 5.19
N ASP A 509 -14.37 3.77 6.44
CA ASP A 509 -14.03 2.79 7.47
C ASP A 509 -15.28 2.34 8.21
N GLY A 510 -15.49 1.03 8.32
CA GLY A 510 -16.60 0.45 9.04
C GLY A 510 -16.39 0.36 10.56
N GLY A 511 -15.14 0.45 11.03
CA GLY A 511 -14.79 0.30 12.43
C GLY A 511 -14.70 -1.14 12.94
N PRO A 512 -14.40 -1.33 14.24
CA PRO A 512 -14.44 -2.64 14.89
C PRO A 512 -15.83 -3.30 14.78
N GLY A 513 -15.88 -4.60 14.46
CA GLY A 513 -17.12 -5.36 14.30
C GLY A 513 -17.90 -5.07 13.01
N ALA A 514 -17.33 -4.28 12.09
CA ALA A 514 -17.94 -3.96 10.81
C ALA A 514 -18.29 -5.21 9.98
N SER A 515 -19.33 -5.09 9.15
CA SER A 515 -19.76 -6.16 8.25
C SER A 515 -18.67 -6.54 7.26
N THR A 516 -18.52 -7.85 7.02
CA THR A 516 -17.65 -8.44 5.99
C THR A 516 -18.37 -8.66 4.65
N ASP A 517 -19.60 -8.16 4.49
CA ASP A 517 -20.34 -8.21 3.24
C ASP A 517 -19.54 -7.52 2.12
N VAL A 518 -19.46 -8.17 0.96
CA VAL A 518 -18.78 -7.62 -0.23
C VAL A 518 -19.43 -6.31 -0.71
N ASN A 519 -20.71 -6.12 -0.40
CA ASN A 519 -21.48 -4.94 -0.77
C ASN A 519 -21.36 -3.79 0.24
N ALA A 520 -20.63 -3.96 1.35
CA ALA A 520 -20.34 -2.87 2.25
C ALA A 520 -19.68 -1.68 1.51
N PRO A 521 -19.85 -0.43 1.99
CA PRO A 521 -19.36 0.75 1.29
C PRO A 521 -17.83 0.91 1.38
N TYR A 522 -17.15 0.20 2.29
CA TYR A 522 -15.70 0.22 2.50
C TYR A 522 -15.04 -1.05 1.97
N VAL A 523 -13.71 -1.06 1.87
CA VAL A 523 -12.95 -2.23 1.43
C VAL A 523 -13.14 -3.38 2.43
N THR A 524 -13.63 -4.51 1.95
CA THR A 524 -13.79 -5.75 2.72
C THR A 524 -12.99 -6.91 2.17
N ARG A 525 -12.34 -6.74 1.01
CA ARG A 525 -11.52 -7.77 0.37
C ARG A 525 -10.22 -7.17 -0.17
N GLU A 526 -9.14 -7.93 -0.12
CA GLU A 526 -7.85 -7.49 -0.65
C GLU A 526 -7.92 -7.19 -2.16
N TYR A 527 -8.59 -8.05 -2.94
CA TYR A 527 -8.69 -7.85 -4.39
C TYR A 527 -9.37 -6.53 -4.79
N GLN A 528 -10.20 -5.94 -3.93
CA GLN A 528 -10.87 -4.67 -4.24
C GLN A 528 -9.84 -3.55 -4.39
N LEU A 529 -8.74 -3.61 -3.64
CA LEU A 529 -7.60 -2.73 -3.82
C LEU A 529 -6.91 -3.01 -5.16
N CYS A 530 -6.63 -4.27 -5.48
CA CYS A 530 -5.92 -4.63 -6.73
C CYS A 530 -6.73 -4.26 -7.98
N MET A 531 -8.04 -4.48 -7.97
CA MET A 531 -8.93 -4.18 -9.10
C MET A 531 -8.99 -2.69 -9.42
N LYS A 532 -8.59 -1.81 -8.49
CA LYS A 532 -8.44 -0.38 -8.75
C LYS A 532 -7.45 -0.13 -9.89
N CYS A 533 -6.27 -0.73 -9.82
CA CYS A 533 -5.17 -0.43 -10.74
C CYS A 533 -5.01 -1.48 -11.85
N HIS A 534 -5.58 -2.68 -11.65
CA HIS A 534 -5.39 -3.82 -12.55
C HIS A 534 -6.66 -4.20 -13.32
N SER A 535 -7.60 -3.27 -13.45
CA SER A 535 -8.78 -3.45 -14.29
C SER A 535 -9.06 -2.23 -15.16
N ASN A 536 -10.03 -2.34 -16.06
CA ASN A 536 -10.49 -1.23 -16.89
C ASN A 536 -11.18 -0.10 -16.11
N PHE A 537 -11.18 -0.14 -14.77
CA PHE A 537 -11.48 1.01 -13.92
C PHE A 537 -10.50 2.17 -14.18
N THR A 538 -9.20 1.90 -14.38
CA THR A 538 -8.15 2.93 -14.52
C THR A 538 -7.43 2.91 -15.87
N TYR A 539 -7.87 2.09 -16.82
CA TYR A 539 -7.38 2.13 -18.19
C TYR A 539 -8.42 1.61 -19.18
N ASP A 540 -8.25 1.90 -20.46
CA ASP A 540 -9.07 1.34 -21.55
C ASP A 540 -8.35 0.18 -22.25
N THR A 541 -7.05 0.36 -22.46
CA THR A 541 -6.13 -0.67 -22.92
C THR A 541 -5.16 -0.98 -21.79
N PRO A 542 -4.91 -2.27 -21.47
CA PRO A 542 -3.91 -2.62 -20.48
C PRO A 542 -2.53 -2.01 -20.80
N PRO A 543 -1.70 -1.69 -19.79
CA PRO A 543 -0.38 -1.13 -20.03
C PRO A 543 0.59 -2.14 -20.64
N ASP A 544 1.55 -1.63 -21.39
CA ASP A 544 2.64 -2.45 -21.95
C ASP A 544 3.61 -2.91 -20.85
N LEU A 545 4.23 -4.07 -21.06
CA LEU A 545 5.39 -4.47 -20.27
C LEU A 545 6.56 -3.49 -20.53
N GLY A 546 7.45 -3.34 -19.55
CA GLY A 546 8.59 -2.42 -19.64
C GLY A 546 8.22 -0.93 -19.74
N SER A 547 6.96 -0.57 -19.47
CA SER A 547 6.48 0.83 -19.51
C SER A 547 7.04 1.71 -18.40
N PHE A 548 7.71 1.13 -17.40
CA PHE A 548 8.28 1.82 -16.24
C PHE A 548 9.53 1.07 -15.73
N SER A 549 10.43 1.76 -15.02
CA SER A 549 11.66 1.14 -14.48
C SER A 549 11.33 0.15 -13.36
N GLY A 550 12.04 -0.98 -13.29
CA GLY A 550 11.69 -2.08 -12.37
C GLY A 550 10.50 -2.94 -12.83
N GLY A 551 9.78 -2.54 -13.89
CA GLY A 551 8.71 -3.35 -14.46
C GLY A 551 9.19 -4.68 -15.05
N THR A 552 8.24 -5.57 -15.34
CA THR A 552 8.55 -6.80 -16.07
C THR A 552 8.95 -6.47 -17.51
N PRO A 553 10.03 -7.05 -18.08
CA PRO A 553 10.49 -6.73 -19.42
C PRO A 553 9.51 -7.23 -20.51
N PRO A 554 9.36 -6.51 -21.63
CA PRO A 554 8.63 -7.00 -22.79
C PRO A 554 9.20 -8.33 -23.29
N GLY A 555 8.33 -9.21 -23.80
CA GLY A 555 8.68 -10.54 -24.28
C GLY A 555 8.82 -11.60 -23.18
N THR A 556 8.66 -11.24 -21.90
CA THR A 556 8.65 -12.22 -20.82
C THR A 556 7.45 -13.16 -21.01
N ASN A 557 7.70 -14.46 -21.17
CA ASN A 557 6.66 -15.46 -21.46
C ASN A 557 5.82 -15.12 -22.72
N ASP A 558 6.46 -14.53 -23.74
CA ASP A 558 5.83 -13.99 -24.95
C ASP A 558 4.76 -12.91 -24.69
N MET A 559 4.77 -12.31 -23.50
CA MET A 559 3.90 -11.20 -23.11
C MET A 559 4.55 -9.88 -23.51
N PHE A 560 3.81 -9.03 -24.21
CA PHE A 560 4.21 -7.64 -24.47
C PHE A 560 3.33 -6.61 -23.76
N GLN A 561 2.14 -7.03 -23.30
CA GLN A 561 1.19 -6.19 -22.59
C GLN A 561 0.66 -6.93 -21.35
N TYR A 562 0.44 -6.21 -20.25
CA TYR A 562 -0.29 -6.75 -19.09
C TYR A 562 -1.73 -7.08 -19.50
N THR A 563 -2.44 -7.87 -18.69
CA THR A 563 -3.83 -8.24 -18.97
C THR A 563 -4.82 -7.52 -18.05
N ASN A 564 -6.11 -7.54 -18.42
CA ASN A 564 -7.18 -7.00 -17.58
C ASN A 564 -7.64 -8.03 -16.54
N GLN A 565 -7.28 -7.80 -15.28
CA GLN A 565 -7.57 -8.73 -14.18
C GLN A 565 -9.08 -8.79 -13.87
N GLY A 566 -9.79 -7.68 -14.04
CA GLY A 566 -11.25 -7.64 -13.87
C GLY A 566 -11.98 -8.51 -14.91
N MET A 567 -11.41 -8.67 -16.10
CA MET A 567 -11.90 -9.60 -17.13
C MET A 567 -11.53 -11.04 -16.78
N GLU A 568 -10.28 -11.30 -16.41
CA GLU A 568 -9.78 -12.66 -16.19
C GLU A 568 -10.46 -13.34 -15.01
N TYR A 569 -10.57 -12.64 -13.86
CA TYR A 569 -11.13 -13.19 -12.64
C TYR A 569 -12.66 -13.23 -12.60
N GLN A 570 -13.33 -12.89 -13.70
CA GLN A 570 -14.76 -13.09 -13.82
C GLN A 570 -15.12 -14.55 -13.50
N SER A 571 -15.95 -14.72 -12.47
CA SER A 571 -16.29 -16.01 -11.88
C SER A 571 -17.81 -16.15 -11.71
N PRO A 572 -18.53 -16.53 -12.80
CA PRO A 572 -19.98 -16.68 -12.78
C PRO A 572 -20.44 -17.80 -11.84
N VAL A 573 -21.55 -17.57 -11.12
CA VAL A 573 -22.10 -18.51 -10.12
C VAL A 573 -22.46 -19.85 -10.76
N ASP A 574 -23.07 -19.82 -11.93
CA ASP A 574 -23.53 -21.00 -12.66
C ASP A 574 -22.39 -21.78 -13.33
N HIS A 575 -21.14 -21.32 -13.18
CA HIS A 575 -19.94 -22.05 -13.59
C HIS A 575 -19.25 -22.75 -12.40
N MET A 576 -19.74 -22.55 -11.16
CA MET A 576 -19.23 -23.26 -9.99
C MET A 576 -19.56 -24.75 -10.04
N GLY A 577 -18.81 -25.55 -9.28
CA GLY A 577 -18.97 -26.99 -9.27
C GLY A 577 -18.45 -27.65 -10.56
N GLU A 578 -19.12 -28.70 -11.01
CA GLU A 578 -18.68 -29.60 -12.07
C GLU A 578 -19.82 -29.84 -13.08
N GLY A 579 -19.50 -30.06 -14.36
CA GLY A 579 -20.48 -30.33 -15.42
C GLY A 579 -20.50 -29.27 -16.51
N THR A 580 -21.60 -29.17 -17.27
CA THR A 580 -21.79 -28.14 -18.29
C THR A 580 -22.32 -26.87 -17.64
N SER A 581 -21.70 -25.71 -17.90
CA SER A 581 -22.25 -24.42 -17.44
C SER A 581 -23.56 -24.08 -18.13
N LEU A 582 -24.43 -23.33 -17.43
CA LEU A 582 -25.72 -22.89 -17.99
C LEU A 582 -25.57 -21.69 -18.92
N THR A 583 -24.54 -20.87 -18.72
CA THR A 583 -24.20 -19.74 -19.58
C THR A 583 -22.89 -19.98 -20.34
N PRO A 584 -22.65 -19.21 -21.42
CA PRO A 584 -21.45 -19.38 -22.24
C PRO A 584 -20.16 -19.08 -21.47
N SER A 585 -19.16 -19.97 -21.58
CA SER A 585 -17.82 -19.73 -21.05
C SER A 585 -16.87 -19.08 -22.06
N GLY A 586 -17.23 -19.10 -23.34
CA GLY A 586 -16.36 -18.81 -24.48
C GLY A 586 -15.81 -20.06 -25.17
N ALA A 587 -16.12 -21.26 -24.68
CA ALA A 587 -15.84 -22.50 -25.40
C ALA A 587 -16.77 -22.68 -26.60
N PHE A 588 -16.28 -23.24 -27.70
CA PHE A 588 -17.02 -23.31 -28.96
C PHE A 588 -17.87 -24.60 -29.09
N GLN A 589 -19.05 -24.48 -29.71
CA GLN A 589 -19.87 -25.59 -30.17
C GLN A 589 -20.40 -25.26 -31.57
N GLY A 590 -20.20 -26.16 -32.53
CA GLY A 590 -20.60 -25.95 -33.92
C GLY A 590 -19.60 -26.53 -34.92
N PRO A 591 -19.70 -26.13 -36.20
CA PRO A 591 -18.68 -26.46 -37.20
C PRO A 591 -17.41 -25.65 -36.94
N ASP A 592 -16.28 -26.31 -36.72
CA ASP A 592 -14.97 -25.67 -36.56
C ASP A 592 -14.45 -25.08 -37.88
N GLY A 593 -13.28 -24.42 -37.84
CA GLY A 593 -12.66 -23.84 -39.04
C GLY A 593 -12.32 -24.85 -40.16
N GLY A 594 -12.31 -26.15 -39.85
CA GLY A 594 -12.17 -27.25 -40.82
C GLY A 594 -13.49 -27.91 -41.23
N GLY A 595 -14.63 -27.40 -40.74
CA GLY A 595 -15.96 -27.94 -41.01
C GLY A 595 -16.36 -29.16 -40.16
N ASN A 596 -15.56 -29.54 -39.17
CA ASN A 596 -15.89 -30.64 -38.26
C ASN A 596 -16.87 -30.15 -37.20
N MET A 597 -17.91 -30.96 -36.92
CA MET A 597 -18.80 -30.66 -35.81
C MET A 597 -18.11 -30.97 -34.48
N VAL A 598 -17.94 -29.95 -33.65
CA VAL A 598 -17.27 -30.03 -32.35
C VAL A 598 -18.19 -29.52 -31.24
N ASP A 599 -17.98 -30.06 -30.03
CA ASP A 599 -18.68 -29.64 -28.82
C ASP A 599 -17.69 -29.55 -27.66
N TYR A 600 -17.20 -28.34 -27.42
CA TYR A 600 -16.34 -28.03 -26.28
C TYR A 600 -17.10 -27.45 -25.10
N MET A 601 -18.43 -27.39 -25.17
CA MET A 601 -19.31 -26.86 -24.12
C MET A 601 -19.71 -27.96 -23.14
N THR A 602 -20.01 -29.16 -23.65
CA THR A 602 -20.45 -30.28 -22.81
C THR A 602 -19.40 -30.68 -21.78
N ASN A 603 -19.80 -30.77 -20.50
CA ASN A 603 -18.95 -31.02 -19.33
C ASN A 603 -17.82 -30.00 -19.14
N ASN A 604 -17.95 -28.81 -19.72
CA ASN A 604 -17.01 -27.71 -19.60
C ASN A 604 -17.65 -26.50 -18.91
N HIS A 605 -16.81 -25.68 -18.30
CA HIS A 605 -17.18 -24.48 -17.56
C HIS A 605 -15.95 -23.57 -17.40
N ARG A 606 -16.16 -22.32 -16.96
CA ARG A 606 -15.04 -21.41 -16.63
C ARG A 606 -14.20 -22.01 -15.51
N SER A 607 -12.89 -21.81 -15.53
CA SER A 607 -12.02 -22.07 -14.37
C SER A 607 -11.44 -20.76 -13.84
N TRP A 608 -11.10 -20.75 -12.56
CA TRP A 608 -10.46 -19.61 -11.92
C TRP A 608 -9.79 -20.05 -10.61
N HIS A 609 -8.75 -19.31 -10.23
CA HIS A 609 -8.27 -19.28 -8.87
C HIS A 609 -9.21 -18.41 -8.05
N PRO A 610 -9.60 -18.82 -6.82
CA PRO A 610 -10.76 -18.27 -6.13
C PRO A 610 -10.47 -16.92 -5.47
N VAL A 611 -10.15 -15.88 -6.24
CA VAL A 611 -9.95 -14.53 -5.69
C VAL A 611 -11.30 -13.86 -5.42
N LEU A 612 -12.13 -13.65 -6.46
CA LEU A 612 -13.44 -13.00 -6.30
C LEU A 612 -14.50 -13.92 -5.68
N ARG A 613 -14.44 -15.23 -5.99
CA ARG A 613 -15.47 -16.20 -5.61
C ARG A 613 -14.88 -17.59 -5.45
N GLU A 614 -15.40 -18.34 -4.50
CA GLU A 614 -15.14 -19.76 -4.32
C GLU A 614 -15.52 -20.56 -5.59
N THR A 615 -14.85 -21.68 -5.82
CA THR A 615 -15.07 -22.47 -7.04
C THR A 615 -16.26 -23.44 -6.94
N GLY A 616 -16.74 -23.73 -5.73
CA GLY A 616 -17.75 -24.77 -5.46
C GLY A 616 -17.27 -26.21 -5.74
N ARG A 617 -15.97 -26.39 -6.02
CA ARG A 617 -15.38 -27.67 -6.43
C ARG A 617 -14.56 -28.23 -5.28
N THR A 618 -15.19 -29.00 -4.39
CA THR A 618 -14.48 -29.65 -3.27
C THR A 618 -13.65 -30.85 -3.75
N PRO A 619 -12.73 -31.39 -2.94
CA PRO A 619 -12.03 -32.64 -3.25
C PRO A 619 -13.02 -33.76 -3.57
N ALA A 620 -14.13 -33.87 -2.83
CA ALA A 620 -15.20 -34.83 -3.10
C ALA A 620 -15.84 -34.64 -4.50
N VAL A 621 -16.17 -33.40 -4.87
CA VAL A 621 -16.74 -33.09 -6.20
C VAL A 621 -15.76 -33.44 -7.32
N ARG A 622 -14.46 -33.18 -7.11
CA ARG A 622 -13.42 -33.51 -8.09
C ARG A 622 -13.00 -34.99 -8.05
N GLY A 623 -13.41 -35.76 -7.05
CA GLY A 623 -12.80 -37.07 -6.77
C GLY A 623 -11.28 -36.97 -6.53
N ALA A 624 -10.83 -35.89 -5.91
CA ALA A 624 -9.44 -35.59 -5.59
C ALA A 624 -9.16 -35.68 -4.09
N ASP A 625 -7.87 -35.72 -3.73
CA ASP A 625 -7.36 -35.58 -2.37
C ASP A 625 -7.17 -34.09 -2.03
N ALA A 626 -7.45 -33.71 -0.78
CA ALA A 626 -7.23 -32.36 -0.28
C ALA A 626 -5.72 -32.05 -0.16
N GLU A 627 -4.89 -33.07 0.09
CA GLU A 627 -3.44 -32.92 0.27
C GLU A 627 -2.67 -32.68 -1.04
N ASN A 628 -3.36 -32.68 -2.18
CA ASN A 628 -2.83 -32.14 -3.43
C ASN A 628 -2.55 -30.63 -3.35
N TRP A 629 -3.09 -29.96 -2.34
CA TRP A 629 -2.82 -28.57 -2.01
C TRP A 629 -1.95 -28.52 -0.75
N THR A 630 -1.06 -27.54 -0.66
CA THR A 630 -0.25 -27.33 0.55
C THR A 630 -1.03 -26.46 1.55
N PRO A 631 -0.76 -26.57 2.86
CA PRO A 631 -1.29 -25.62 3.84
C PRO A 631 -0.95 -24.16 3.50
N PRO A 632 -1.87 -23.22 3.75
CA PRO A 632 -3.23 -23.41 4.30
C PRO A 632 -4.29 -23.79 3.26
N PHE A 633 -3.91 -23.92 1.98
CA PHE A 633 -4.83 -24.10 0.87
C PHE A 633 -5.56 -25.45 0.87
N ASN A 634 -5.05 -26.46 1.56
CA ASN A 634 -5.73 -27.75 1.76
C ASN A 634 -6.97 -27.68 2.68
N ALA A 635 -7.07 -26.66 3.55
CA ALA A 635 -8.06 -26.61 4.63
C ALA A 635 -9.52 -26.55 4.14
N ALA A 636 -9.79 -25.84 3.04
CA ALA A 636 -11.15 -25.61 2.54
C ALA A 636 -11.21 -25.53 1.01
N VAL A 637 -10.48 -26.43 0.34
CA VAL A 637 -10.44 -26.54 -1.13
C VAL A 637 -11.85 -26.50 -1.72
N GLY A 638 -12.10 -25.51 -2.58
CA GLY A 638 -13.37 -25.36 -3.30
C GLY A 638 -14.39 -24.43 -2.63
N THR A 639 -14.30 -24.23 -1.32
CA THR A 639 -15.21 -23.36 -0.54
C THR A 639 -14.51 -22.12 0.03
N GLN A 640 -13.19 -22.03 -0.11
CA GLN A 640 -12.38 -20.88 0.26
C GLN A 640 -12.14 -19.94 -0.93
N THR A 641 -11.75 -18.72 -0.60
CA THR A 641 -11.12 -17.77 -1.52
C THR A 641 -9.66 -17.55 -1.14
N MET A 642 -8.88 -16.92 -2.02
CA MET A 642 -7.44 -16.70 -1.83
C MET A 642 -7.08 -15.22 -1.98
N TYR A 643 -5.96 -14.82 -1.38
CA TYR A 643 -5.44 -13.47 -1.43
C TYR A 643 -4.60 -13.25 -2.69
N CYS A 644 -4.51 -12.01 -3.17
CA CYS A 644 -3.57 -11.68 -4.26
C CYS A 644 -2.12 -11.84 -3.77
N THR A 645 -1.86 -11.53 -2.49
CA THR A 645 -0.57 -11.73 -1.83
C THR A 645 -0.18 -13.19 -1.64
N ASP A 646 -1.05 -14.16 -1.91
CA ASP A 646 -0.65 -15.58 -1.96
C ASP A 646 0.28 -15.86 -3.15
N CYS A 647 0.14 -15.08 -4.23
CA CYS A 647 0.91 -15.21 -5.47
C CYS A 647 1.93 -14.08 -5.65
N HIS A 648 1.59 -12.86 -5.23
CA HIS A 648 2.38 -11.66 -5.47
C HIS A 648 3.09 -11.16 -4.20
N GLY A 649 4.34 -10.73 -4.34
CA GLY A 649 5.20 -10.25 -3.26
C GLY A 649 6.61 -10.82 -3.35
N SER A 650 7.40 -10.56 -2.30
CA SER A 650 8.81 -10.97 -2.24
C SER A 650 8.95 -12.49 -2.39
N ASN A 651 10.06 -12.93 -2.98
CA ASN A 651 10.36 -14.36 -3.17
C ASN A 651 10.21 -15.16 -1.86
N THR A 652 9.64 -16.34 -1.98
CA THR A 652 9.40 -17.24 -0.84
C THR A 652 10.15 -18.57 -1.01
N PRO A 653 10.42 -19.31 0.08
CA PRO A 653 11.00 -20.64 0.01
C PRO A 653 10.13 -21.63 -0.80
N PRO A 654 10.69 -22.74 -1.31
CA PRO A 654 9.91 -23.81 -1.94
C PRO A 654 8.78 -24.34 -1.04
N GLY A 655 7.63 -24.67 -1.62
CA GLY A 655 6.51 -25.28 -0.90
C GLY A 655 5.68 -24.36 0.00
N THR A 656 5.94 -23.04 0.01
CA THR A 656 5.19 -22.10 0.87
C THR A 656 5.06 -20.72 0.25
N ALA A 657 3.89 -20.09 0.42
CA ALA A 657 3.66 -18.69 0.11
C ALA A 657 4.12 -17.74 1.24
N VAL A 658 4.66 -18.26 2.34
CA VAL A 658 5.07 -17.47 3.52
C VAL A 658 6.44 -16.81 3.28
N PRO A 659 6.56 -15.47 3.43
CA PRO A 659 7.84 -14.77 3.38
C PRO A 659 8.83 -15.26 4.45
N VAL A 660 10.13 -15.17 4.13
CA VAL A 660 11.20 -15.51 5.08
C VAL A 660 11.10 -14.61 6.31
N GLY A 661 11.20 -15.20 7.50
CA GLY A 661 11.07 -14.49 8.79
C GLY A 661 9.64 -14.42 9.33
N GLY A 662 8.64 -14.94 8.59
CA GLY A 662 7.26 -15.01 9.06
C GLY A 662 6.64 -13.62 9.20
N GLU A 663 6.05 -13.33 10.36
CA GLU A 663 5.25 -12.11 10.59
C GLU A 663 6.09 -10.84 10.71
N ASN A 664 7.32 -10.97 11.23
CA ASN A 664 8.29 -9.87 11.36
C ASN A 664 9.39 -9.99 10.28
N GLY A 665 9.12 -10.76 9.22
CA GLY A 665 10.04 -11.05 8.15
C GLY A 665 9.92 -10.09 6.97
N PHE A 666 10.19 -10.62 5.77
CA PHE A 666 9.86 -9.90 4.54
C PHE A 666 8.36 -9.61 4.46
N VAL A 667 8.04 -8.50 3.79
CA VAL A 667 6.68 -7.98 3.70
C VAL A 667 5.78 -8.91 2.88
N TRP A 668 4.51 -8.98 3.26
CA TRP A 668 3.52 -9.77 2.52
C TRP A 668 2.97 -9.07 1.28
N GLY A 669 2.95 -7.74 1.29
CA GLY A 669 2.37 -6.93 0.21
C GLY A 669 3.16 -7.04 -1.11
N PRO A 670 2.52 -6.79 -2.26
CA PRO A 670 3.14 -6.90 -3.58
C PRO A 670 4.04 -5.70 -3.91
N HIS A 671 4.96 -5.32 -3.02
CA HIS A 671 5.86 -4.18 -3.21
C HIS A 671 6.95 -4.47 -4.25
N GLY A 672 7.65 -5.61 -4.08
CA GLY A 672 8.78 -6.02 -4.91
C GLY A 672 8.97 -7.54 -4.96
N SER A 673 9.74 -8.01 -5.93
CA SER A 673 10.19 -9.39 -6.10
C SER A 673 11.43 -9.47 -6.99
N ASN A 674 12.23 -10.52 -6.86
CA ASN A 674 13.26 -10.85 -7.85
C ASN A 674 12.69 -11.57 -9.07
N ASN A 675 11.44 -12.01 -9.02
CA ASN A 675 10.76 -12.68 -10.14
C ASN A 675 9.89 -11.70 -10.92
N ASN A 676 9.79 -11.94 -12.22
CA ASN A 676 8.88 -11.21 -13.11
C ASN A 676 7.44 -11.23 -12.58
N PHE A 677 6.67 -10.18 -12.90
CA PHE A 677 5.28 -9.97 -12.46
C PHE A 677 5.08 -9.90 -10.94
N LEU A 678 6.12 -9.54 -10.19
CA LEU A 678 6.11 -9.45 -8.72
C LEU A 678 5.74 -10.79 -8.06
N LEU A 679 6.17 -11.92 -8.63
CA LEU A 679 5.73 -13.25 -8.20
C LEU A 679 6.57 -13.80 -7.05
N LYS A 680 5.94 -14.55 -6.14
CA LYS A 680 6.61 -15.22 -5.02
C LYS A 680 7.50 -16.41 -5.42
N GLY A 681 7.36 -16.89 -6.66
CA GLY A 681 8.18 -17.95 -7.25
C GLY A 681 8.35 -17.75 -8.75
N ASP A 682 9.26 -18.51 -9.35
CA ASP A 682 9.52 -18.46 -10.78
C ASP A 682 8.30 -18.91 -11.59
N TRP A 683 8.09 -18.29 -12.75
CA TRP A 683 7.04 -18.66 -13.69
C TRP A 683 7.51 -18.48 -15.14
N SER A 684 7.59 -19.59 -15.87
CA SER A 684 7.84 -19.59 -17.32
C SER A 684 7.28 -20.83 -18.02
N ASP A 685 7.58 -21.00 -19.31
CA ASP A 685 7.32 -22.23 -20.07
C ASP A 685 8.12 -23.44 -19.54
N GLN A 686 9.02 -23.22 -18.57
CA GLN A 686 9.79 -24.23 -17.88
C GLN A 686 9.19 -24.66 -16.53
N THR A 687 8.06 -24.08 -16.13
CA THR A 687 7.44 -24.37 -14.83
C THR A 687 6.99 -25.82 -14.71
N GLY A 688 7.28 -26.44 -13.57
CA GLY A 688 7.01 -27.87 -13.32
C GLY A 688 7.99 -28.81 -14.02
N GLY A 689 8.98 -28.24 -14.71
CA GLY A 689 10.02 -29.00 -15.39
C GLY A 689 11.08 -29.57 -14.46
N GLN A 690 11.82 -30.56 -14.99
CA GLN A 690 13.01 -31.10 -14.34
C GLN A 690 14.20 -30.13 -14.47
N SER A 691 14.97 -29.97 -13.39
CA SER A 691 16.17 -29.13 -13.39
C SER A 691 17.24 -29.71 -14.33
N ALA A 692 18.08 -28.86 -14.93
CA ALA A 692 19.22 -29.30 -15.73
C ALA A 692 20.17 -30.16 -14.87
N GLY A 693 20.13 -31.48 -15.04
CA GLY A 693 20.85 -32.43 -14.18
C GLY A 693 20.06 -33.69 -13.78
N GLY A 694 18.75 -33.75 -14.07
CA GLY A 694 18.03 -35.01 -14.27
C GLY A 694 17.64 -35.84 -13.02
N THR A 695 17.53 -35.26 -11.82
CA THR A 695 16.99 -36.00 -10.65
C THR A 695 16.10 -35.17 -9.70
N GLY A 696 15.57 -34.02 -10.13
CA GLY A 696 14.64 -33.23 -9.33
C GLY A 696 13.98 -32.11 -10.13
N GLY A 697 12.65 -31.97 -10.03
CA GLY A 697 11.94 -30.83 -10.60
C GLY A 697 12.17 -29.54 -9.83
N LYS A 698 11.35 -28.51 -10.13
CA LYS A 698 11.47 -27.16 -9.58
C LYS A 698 10.39 -26.87 -8.53
N PRO A 699 10.52 -27.34 -7.28
CA PRO A 699 9.55 -27.08 -6.21
C PRO A 699 9.49 -25.60 -5.78
N ALA A 700 10.41 -24.77 -6.28
CA ALA A 700 10.44 -23.33 -6.04
C ALA A 700 9.51 -22.52 -6.97
N ASP A 701 9.04 -23.13 -8.07
CA ASP A 701 8.17 -22.45 -9.03
C ASP A 701 6.83 -22.04 -8.37
N LEU A 702 6.19 -21.02 -8.93
CA LEU A 702 5.01 -20.36 -8.36
C LEU A 702 3.86 -21.32 -8.01
N CYS A 703 3.56 -22.29 -8.88
CA CYS A 703 2.42 -23.19 -8.66
C CYS A 703 2.58 -24.03 -7.39
N PHE A 704 3.82 -24.38 -7.03
CA PHE A 704 4.12 -25.26 -5.90
C PHE A 704 4.18 -24.54 -4.56
N LYS A 705 3.78 -23.26 -4.53
CA LYS A 705 3.51 -22.51 -3.30
C LYS A 705 2.16 -22.93 -2.68
N CYS A 706 1.26 -23.46 -3.50
CA CYS A 706 -0.10 -23.86 -3.12
C CYS A 706 -0.47 -25.29 -3.54
N HIS A 707 0.25 -25.87 -4.51
CA HIS A 707 0.06 -27.24 -4.98
C HIS A 707 1.20 -28.15 -4.54
N ASP A 708 0.90 -29.39 -4.18
CA ASP A 708 1.94 -30.35 -3.80
C ASP A 708 2.84 -30.68 -4.99
N PHE A 709 4.15 -30.47 -4.82
CA PHE A 709 5.12 -30.74 -5.86
C PHE A 709 5.25 -32.25 -6.15
N GLY A 710 5.09 -33.10 -5.13
CA GLY A 710 5.17 -34.55 -5.30
C GLY A 710 4.08 -35.08 -6.23
N ASP A 711 2.85 -34.57 -6.11
CA ASP A 711 1.70 -35.05 -6.86
C ASP A 711 1.57 -34.44 -8.27
N TYR A 712 2.16 -33.27 -8.50
CA TYR A 712 2.06 -32.55 -9.79
C TYR A 712 3.36 -32.35 -10.55
N GLY A 713 4.52 -32.35 -9.89
CA GLY A 713 5.81 -31.99 -10.49
C GLY A 713 6.90 -33.05 -10.41
N GLN A 714 6.70 -34.13 -9.64
CA GLN A 714 7.69 -35.17 -9.41
C GLN A 714 7.42 -36.43 -10.23
N SER A 715 8.45 -36.97 -10.88
CA SER A 715 8.40 -38.34 -11.44
C SER A 715 8.43 -39.34 -10.29
N ARG A 716 7.50 -40.30 -10.30
CA ARG A 716 7.35 -41.31 -9.23
C ARG A 716 7.49 -42.72 -9.78
N ASN A 717 7.76 -43.68 -8.89
CA ASN A 717 7.63 -45.09 -9.27
C ASN A 717 6.16 -45.36 -9.65
N PRO A 718 5.87 -46.07 -10.76
CA PRO A 718 4.50 -46.42 -11.13
C PRO A 718 3.71 -47.18 -10.04
N LEU A 719 4.40 -47.76 -9.06
CA LEU A 719 3.81 -48.45 -7.91
C LEU A 719 3.49 -47.53 -6.71
N ASP A 720 4.02 -46.31 -6.67
CA ASP A 720 3.69 -45.33 -5.63
C ASP A 720 2.31 -44.71 -5.92
N LEU A 721 1.49 -44.56 -4.90
CA LEU A 721 0.17 -43.93 -5.00
C LEU A 721 0.30 -42.42 -4.76
N PRO A 722 0.25 -41.57 -5.81
CA PRO A 722 0.08 -40.14 -5.60
C PRO A 722 -1.31 -39.82 -5.03
N GLY A 723 -1.46 -38.62 -4.47
CA GLY A 723 -2.76 -38.08 -4.10
C GLY A 723 -3.72 -38.11 -5.29
N ALA A 724 -4.97 -38.54 -5.06
CA ALA A 724 -5.95 -38.65 -6.14
C ALA A 724 -6.24 -37.26 -6.73
N SER A 725 -6.30 -37.10 -8.05
CA SER A 725 -6.67 -35.82 -8.68
C SER A 725 -7.91 -35.96 -9.54
N GLY A 726 -8.55 -34.82 -9.87
CA GLY A 726 -9.69 -34.83 -10.80
C GLY A 726 -9.32 -35.28 -12.21
N PHE A 727 -8.03 -35.24 -12.56
CA PHE A 727 -7.51 -35.80 -13.80
C PHE A 727 -7.08 -37.25 -13.56
N LYS A 728 -8.04 -38.17 -13.67
CA LYS A 728 -7.81 -39.62 -13.50
C LYS A 728 -8.72 -40.45 -14.41
N ILE A 729 -8.33 -41.69 -14.67
CA ILE A 729 -9.03 -42.57 -15.61
C ILE A 729 -10.37 -43.06 -15.03
N ALA A 730 -11.40 -43.15 -15.86
CA ALA A 730 -12.66 -43.80 -15.51
C ALA A 730 -12.45 -45.26 -15.07
N THR A 731 -13.03 -45.65 -13.91
CA THR A 731 -12.76 -46.92 -13.18
C THR A 731 -13.07 -48.23 -13.92
N GLN A 732 -13.58 -48.20 -15.15
CA GLN A 732 -14.00 -49.38 -15.93
C GLN A 732 -13.20 -49.61 -17.23
N GLN A 733 -12.09 -48.89 -17.46
CA GLN A 733 -11.31 -49.03 -18.70
C GLN A 733 -10.22 -50.11 -18.58
N PRO A 734 -10.24 -51.18 -19.41
CA PRO A 734 -9.31 -52.31 -19.31
C PRO A 734 -7.91 -52.04 -19.93
N GLN A 735 -7.71 -50.90 -20.58
CA GLN A 735 -6.44 -50.46 -21.14
C GLN A 735 -6.17 -49.04 -20.65
N GLY A 736 -5.30 -48.90 -19.65
CA GLY A 736 -4.84 -47.60 -19.16
C GLY A 736 -4.09 -46.82 -20.25
N CYS A 737 -4.03 -45.49 -20.12
CA CYS A 737 -3.38 -44.60 -21.09
C CYS A 737 -1.89 -44.88 -21.35
N ILE A 738 -1.24 -45.70 -20.50
CA ILE A 738 0.19 -45.98 -20.51
C ILE A 738 0.38 -47.44 -20.07
N GLU A 739 1.11 -48.23 -20.86
CA GLU A 739 1.45 -49.64 -20.57
C GLU A 739 2.35 -49.77 -19.33
N ALA A 740 1.78 -49.70 -18.12
CA ALA A 740 2.24 -50.33 -16.87
C ALA A 740 1.63 -49.61 -15.66
N ASN A 741 0.83 -50.32 -14.86
CA ASN A 741 0.60 -50.14 -13.41
C ASN A 741 0.36 -48.75 -12.79
N PHE A 742 0.27 -47.64 -13.54
CA PHE A 742 -0.08 -46.34 -12.96
C PHE A 742 -1.50 -46.42 -12.43
N LEU A 743 -1.62 -46.32 -11.11
CA LEU A 743 -2.89 -46.42 -10.42
C LEU A 743 -3.80 -45.29 -10.93
N HIS A 744 -5.07 -45.60 -11.23
CA HIS A 744 -6.09 -44.72 -11.83
C HIS A 744 -6.50 -43.52 -10.95
N VAL A 745 -5.56 -42.95 -10.20
CA VAL A 745 -5.80 -41.96 -9.15
C VAL A 745 -5.26 -40.58 -9.52
N ASN A 746 -4.15 -40.44 -10.24
CA ASN A 746 -3.65 -39.15 -10.72
C ASN A 746 -2.84 -39.28 -12.02
N LEU A 747 -3.36 -38.72 -13.12
CA LEU A 747 -2.74 -38.82 -14.44
C LEU A 747 -1.59 -37.82 -14.66
N HIS A 748 -1.37 -36.83 -13.78
CA HIS A 748 -0.21 -35.93 -13.92
C HIS A 748 1.10 -36.72 -13.78
N SER A 749 1.25 -37.52 -12.72
CA SER A 749 2.40 -38.40 -12.52
C SER A 749 2.59 -39.38 -13.67
N ALA A 750 1.49 -39.91 -14.23
CA ALA A 750 1.52 -40.79 -15.38
C ALA A 750 2.09 -40.09 -16.63
N HIS A 751 1.69 -38.86 -16.94
CA HIS A 751 2.23 -38.08 -18.06
C HIS A 751 3.71 -37.72 -17.86
N ILE A 752 4.11 -37.39 -16.64
CA ILE A 752 5.51 -37.09 -16.29
C ILE A 752 6.39 -38.32 -16.51
N THR A 753 6.02 -39.47 -15.94
CA THR A 753 6.87 -40.68 -15.95
C THR A 753 6.77 -41.45 -17.28
N GLY A 754 5.58 -41.55 -17.86
CA GLY A 754 5.30 -42.46 -18.97
C GLY A 754 5.35 -41.87 -20.38
N LEU A 755 5.06 -40.56 -20.55
CA LEU A 755 4.91 -39.95 -21.88
C LEU A 755 6.07 -39.03 -22.27
N THR A 756 6.70 -38.34 -21.33
CA THR A 756 7.75 -37.34 -21.61
C THR A 756 9.19 -37.84 -21.38
N GLY A 757 9.39 -39.13 -21.09
CA GLY A 757 10.73 -39.68 -20.90
C GLY A 757 11.51 -39.05 -19.75
N ASN A 758 10.83 -38.68 -18.66
CA ASN A 758 11.36 -38.10 -17.42
C ASN A 758 12.00 -36.70 -17.49
N ASN A 759 12.16 -36.04 -18.64
CA ASN A 759 12.90 -34.75 -18.71
C ASN A 759 12.12 -33.53 -19.22
N PHE A 760 10.89 -33.68 -19.74
CA PHE A 760 10.25 -32.63 -20.56
C PHE A 760 8.84 -32.18 -20.14
N PHE A 761 8.20 -32.77 -19.12
CA PHE A 761 6.88 -32.29 -18.70
C PHE A 761 6.92 -30.82 -18.23
N ARG A 762 5.96 -30.00 -18.67
CA ARG A 762 5.77 -28.60 -18.29
C ARG A 762 4.29 -28.33 -18.09
N CYS A 763 3.92 -27.59 -17.07
CA CYS A 763 2.51 -27.28 -16.80
C CYS A 763 1.86 -26.53 -17.97
N THR A 764 2.61 -25.67 -18.65
CA THR A 764 2.10 -24.85 -19.78
C THR A 764 1.77 -25.65 -21.04
N PHE A 765 2.14 -26.94 -21.11
CA PHE A 765 1.70 -27.82 -22.20
C PHE A 765 0.19 -27.99 -22.19
N CYS A 766 -0.39 -28.07 -20.99
CA CYS A 766 -1.81 -28.33 -20.79
C CYS A 766 -2.57 -27.11 -20.26
N HIS A 767 -1.91 -26.27 -19.47
CA HIS A 767 -2.54 -25.15 -18.79
C HIS A 767 -2.20 -23.83 -19.46
N VAL A 768 -3.13 -22.87 -19.38
CA VAL A 768 -2.86 -21.50 -19.81
C VAL A 768 -1.78 -20.82 -18.98
N ALA A 769 -1.13 -19.85 -19.62
CA ALA A 769 0.01 -19.14 -19.06
C ALA A 769 -0.36 -18.14 -17.94
N VAL A 770 -1.61 -17.67 -17.91
CA VAL A 770 -2.12 -16.76 -16.88
C VAL A 770 -3.18 -17.49 -16.04
N PRO A 771 -2.84 -17.97 -14.83
CA PRO A 771 -3.73 -18.80 -14.04
C PRO A 771 -4.69 -17.96 -13.18
N HIS A 772 -5.34 -16.95 -13.74
CA HIS A 772 -6.34 -16.15 -13.01
C HIS A 772 -7.73 -16.72 -13.22
N GLY A 773 -8.24 -16.63 -14.45
CA GLY A 773 -9.43 -17.32 -14.91
C GLY A 773 -9.36 -17.63 -16.40
N TRP A 774 -10.14 -18.62 -16.85
CA TRP A 774 -10.07 -19.15 -18.21
C TRP A 774 -11.41 -19.70 -18.71
N LYS A 775 -11.60 -19.72 -20.03
CA LYS A 775 -12.82 -20.22 -20.71
C LYS A 775 -13.10 -21.71 -20.47
N ASN A 776 -12.05 -22.51 -20.31
CA ASN A 776 -12.16 -23.95 -20.11
C ASN A 776 -11.90 -24.35 -18.66
N LYS A 777 -12.44 -25.49 -18.25
CA LYS A 777 -12.24 -26.05 -16.92
C LYS A 777 -10.77 -26.38 -16.69
N VAL A 778 -10.37 -26.37 -15.41
CA VAL A 778 -9.00 -26.68 -14.93
C VAL A 778 -7.89 -26.03 -15.76
N PHE A 779 -8.12 -24.80 -16.21
CA PHE A 779 -7.19 -23.98 -17.00
C PHE A 779 -6.71 -24.63 -18.32
N LEU A 780 -7.46 -25.56 -18.91
CA LEU A 780 -7.01 -26.30 -20.09
C LEU A 780 -6.92 -25.41 -21.35
N ALA A 781 -5.71 -25.29 -21.90
CA ALA A 781 -5.39 -24.57 -23.13
C ALA A 781 -5.67 -25.45 -24.36
N ASN A 782 -6.94 -25.60 -24.74
CA ASN A 782 -7.35 -26.48 -25.84
C ASN A 782 -7.02 -25.89 -27.21
N LEU A 783 -6.00 -26.44 -27.90
CA LEU A 783 -5.61 -26.00 -29.24
C LEU A 783 -6.58 -26.43 -30.36
N ASN A 784 -7.65 -27.17 -30.04
CA ASN A 784 -8.77 -27.36 -30.95
C ASN A 784 -9.81 -26.22 -30.89
N ASP A 785 -9.65 -25.29 -29.95
CA ASP A 785 -10.60 -24.19 -29.70
C ASP A 785 -9.85 -22.91 -29.32
N ILE A 786 -9.02 -22.43 -30.24
CA ILE A 786 -8.49 -21.07 -30.16
C ILE A 786 -9.59 -20.12 -30.65
N GLY A 787 -9.83 -19.07 -29.87
CA GLY A 787 -10.78 -18.03 -30.22
C GLY A 787 -10.14 -16.65 -30.12
N LEU A 788 -10.95 -15.67 -29.71
CA LEU A 788 -10.55 -14.27 -29.60
C LEU A 788 -9.31 -14.08 -28.71
N GLU A 789 -9.14 -14.94 -27.71
CA GLU A 789 -7.98 -14.90 -26.82
C GLU A 789 -6.65 -15.25 -27.50
N GLY A 790 -6.70 -15.84 -28.69
CA GLY A 790 -5.55 -16.05 -29.59
C GLY A 790 -5.62 -15.22 -30.88
N ASN A 791 -6.51 -14.22 -30.97
CA ASN A 791 -6.80 -13.47 -32.20
C ASN A 791 -7.33 -14.34 -33.37
N GLU A 792 -8.05 -15.41 -33.06
CA GLU A 792 -8.64 -16.30 -34.05
C GLU A 792 -10.18 -16.28 -33.98
N VAL A 793 -10.84 -16.83 -35.00
CA VAL A 793 -12.29 -17.07 -34.96
C VAL A 793 -12.59 -18.17 -33.93
N PRO A 794 -13.66 -18.07 -33.11
CA PRO A 794 -14.02 -19.14 -32.16
C PRO A 794 -14.08 -20.53 -32.81
N GLY A 795 -13.58 -21.55 -32.11
CA GLY A 795 -13.47 -22.91 -32.64
C GLY A 795 -12.31 -23.13 -33.61
N THR A 796 -11.39 -22.18 -33.75
CA THR A 796 -10.21 -22.37 -34.62
C THR A 796 -9.29 -23.41 -34.01
N GLN A 797 -9.11 -24.50 -34.74
CA GLN A 797 -8.07 -25.46 -34.43
C GLN A 797 -6.74 -24.99 -35.02
N VAL A 798 -5.69 -25.02 -34.21
CA VAL A 798 -4.32 -24.75 -34.69
C VAL A 798 -3.58 -26.07 -34.95
N ARG A 799 -3.08 -26.23 -36.17
CA ARG A 799 -2.11 -27.25 -36.58
C ARG A 799 -0.74 -26.59 -36.64
N ARG A 800 0.29 -27.26 -36.14
CA ARG A 800 1.68 -26.87 -36.44
C ARG A 800 2.27 -27.81 -37.49
N LYS A 801 3.01 -27.23 -38.44
CA LYS A 801 3.73 -27.95 -39.51
C LYS A 801 5.16 -28.33 -39.11
N GLU A 802 5.63 -27.90 -37.94
CA GLU A 802 6.98 -28.12 -37.44
C GLU A 802 6.91 -28.42 -35.93
N GLU A 803 7.91 -29.11 -35.37
CA GLU A 803 7.99 -29.68 -34.00
C GLU A 803 7.81 -28.68 -32.82
N ALA A 804 7.41 -27.41 -33.05
CA ALA A 804 7.42 -26.35 -32.04
C ALA A 804 6.17 -26.33 -31.11
N ARG A 805 6.30 -25.82 -29.89
CA ARG A 805 5.18 -25.60 -28.93
C ARG A 805 4.31 -24.38 -29.28
N TYR A 806 3.02 -24.39 -28.87
CA TYR A 806 1.97 -23.33 -28.82
C TYR A 806 2.34 -21.95 -28.23
N TYR A 807 2.81 -20.96 -28.99
CA TYR A 807 3.09 -19.63 -28.42
C TYR A 807 2.18 -18.56 -29.02
N ASN A 808 1.42 -17.91 -28.16
CA ASN A 808 0.61 -16.73 -28.43
C ASN A 808 0.28 -16.08 -27.08
N GLY A 809 1.18 -15.22 -26.62
CA GLY A 809 0.96 -14.46 -25.40
C GLY A 809 -0.33 -13.63 -25.50
N PRO A 810 -1.07 -13.45 -24.40
CA PRO A 810 -0.65 -13.74 -23.05
C PRO A 810 -0.99 -15.14 -22.53
N TYR A 811 -1.88 -15.87 -23.18
CA TYR A 811 -2.50 -17.07 -22.59
C TYR A 811 -1.83 -18.38 -23.00
N TYR A 812 -1.07 -18.39 -24.09
CA TYR A 812 -0.42 -19.58 -24.60
C TYR A 812 1.10 -19.42 -24.57
N ASN A 813 1.75 -20.14 -23.65
CA ASN A 813 3.20 -20.10 -23.44
C ASN A 813 3.81 -21.50 -23.54
N GLY A 814 3.78 -22.04 -24.76
CA GLY A 814 4.29 -23.37 -25.07
C GLY A 814 3.22 -24.48 -24.97
N SER A 815 1.97 -24.17 -25.27
CA SER A 815 0.84 -25.10 -25.17
C SER A 815 0.86 -26.19 -26.24
N THR A 816 0.37 -27.39 -25.92
CA THR A 816 0.33 -28.54 -26.84
C THR A 816 -0.98 -29.33 -26.77
N LEU A 817 -1.77 -29.12 -25.71
CA LEU A 817 -2.98 -29.88 -25.43
C LEU A 817 -4.06 -29.70 -26.50
N LYS A 818 -4.64 -30.82 -26.92
CA LYS A 818 -5.85 -30.88 -27.73
C LYS A 818 -6.90 -31.75 -27.03
N VAL A 819 -8.05 -31.17 -26.71
CA VAL A 819 -9.21 -31.83 -26.09
C VAL A 819 -10.32 -31.91 -27.13
N ARG A 820 -10.83 -33.12 -27.37
CA ARG A 820 -11.95 -33.38 -28.28
C ARG A 820 -13.29 -33.27 -27.56
N ASN A 821 -13.36 -33.87 -26.37
CA ASN A 821 -14.56 -33.88 -25.54
C ASN A 821 -14.12 -33.71 -24.09
N PHE A 822 -14.62 -32.67 -23.41
CA PHE A 822 -14.34 -32.51 -21.99
C PHE A 822 -15.06 -33.60 -21.18
N ALA A 823 -14.35 -34.14 -20.19
CA ALA A 823 -14.90 -35.12 -19.25
C ALA A 823 -15.10 -34.51 -17.87
N ARG A 824 -15.98 -35.12 -17.07
CA ARG A 824 -16.07 -34.81 -15.63
C ARG A 824 -14.83 -35.31 -14.91
N SER A 825 -14.51 -34.68 -13.78
CA SER A 825 -13.41 -35.12 -12.92
C SER A 825 -13.60 -36.58 -12.53
N GLY A 826 -12.57 -37.41 -12.71
CA GLY A 826 -12.65 -38.85 -12.50
C GLY A 826 -13.15 -39.69 -13.68
N GLU A 827 -13.59 -39.07 -14.78
CA GLU A 827 -14.15 -39.76 -15.95
C GLU A 827 -13.29 -39.59 -17.21
N TRP A 828 -12.04 -39.17 -17.08
CA TRP A 828 -11.17 -38.97 -18.23
C TRP A 828 -10.80 -40.32 -18.88
N ILE A 829 -10.80 -40.36 -20.20
CA ILE A 829 -10.35 -41.50 -21.01
C ILE A 829 -9.46 -40.99 -22.15
N PRO A 830 -8.60 -41.85 -22.74
CA PRO A 830 -7.73 -41.44 -23.85
C PRO A 830 -8.46 -40.71 -24.98
N ASP A 831 -9.67 -41.17 -25.34
CA ASP A 831 -10.44 -40.63 -26.47
C ASP A 831 -10.92 -39.19 -26.26
N ASN A 832 -10.84 -38.66 -25.04
CA ASN A 832 -11.08 -37.25 -24.78
C ASN A 832 -9.99 -36.35 -25.38
N CYS A 833 -8.80 -36.88 -25.68
CA CYS A 833 -7.63 -36.14 -26.11
C CYS A 833 -7.30 -36.42 -27.58
N GLY A 834 -6.91 -35.39 -28.32
CA GLY A 834 -6.55 -35.50 -29.73
C GLY A 834 -7.08 -34.39 -30.61
N SER A 835 -6.71 -34.46 -31.87
CA SER A 835 -7.09 -33.53 -32.94
C SER A 835 -8.58 -33.64 -33.29
N SER A 836 -9.29 -32.52 -33.50
CA SER A 836 -10.72 -32.53 -33.90
C SER A 836 -10.93 -32.89 -35.37
N GLY A 837 -9.93 -32.65 -36.22
CA GLY A 837 -9.98 -32.91 -37.66
C GLY A 837 -8.90 -32.10 -38.38
N GLU A 838 -9.17 -31.64 -39.60
CA GLU A 838 -8.36 -30.61 -40.27
C GLU A 838 -8.52 -29.24 -39.59
N PRO A 839 -7.47 -28.39 -39.52
CA PRO A 839 -6.15 -28.55 -40.13
C PRO A 839 -5.25 -29.55 -39.39
N GLY A 840 -5.66 -30.08 -38.24
CA GLY A 840 -4.94 -31.13 -37.53
C GLY A 840 -4.81 -32.47 -38.29
N ASN A 841 -4.26 -33.50 -37.64
CA ASN A 841 -4.04 -34.82 -38.23
C ASN A 841 -5.17 -35.84 -37.95
N GLY A 842 -6.23 -35.43 -37.26
CA GLY A 842 -7.36 -36.29 -36.87
C GLY A 842 -7.01 -37.43 -35.88
N GLN A 843 -5.78 -37.52 -35.39
CA GLN A 843 -5.36 -38.55 -34.44
C GLN A 843 -5.87 -38.22 -33.03
N PHE A 844 -6.19 -39.27 -32.26
CA PHE A 844 -6.66 -39.15 -30.88
C PHE A 844 -6.19 -40.34 -30.01
N GLY A 845 -6.46 -40.26 -28.71
CA GLY A 845 -6.14 -41.34 -27.79
C GLY A 845 -4.63 -41.47 -27.50
N VAL A 846 -4.24 -42.65 -27.00
CA VAL A 846 -2.84 -42.95 -26.61
C VAL A 846 -1.88 -42.85 -27.79
N ASN A 847 -2.33 -43.22 -29.00
CA ASN A 847 -1.51 -43.13 -30.21
C ASN A 847 -1.17 -41.66 -30.53
N TRP A 848 -2.12 -40.75 -30.38
CA TRP A 848 -1.87 -39.31 -30.51
C TRP A 848 -0.93 -38.81 -29.41
N MET A 849 -1.09 -39.25 -28.15
CA MET A 849 -0.22 -38.79 -27.07
C MET A 849 1.23 -39.28 -27.22
N THR A 850 1.43 -40.52 -27.68
CA THR A 850 2.73 -41.19 -27.77
C THR A 850 3.45 -41.00 -29.10
N GLY A 851 2.75 -40.51 -30.13
CA GLY A 851 3.26 -40.44 -31.50
C GLY A 851 3.40 -41.81 -32.17
N GLN A 852 2.87 -42.89 -31.58
CA GLN A 852 2.95 -44.24 -32.14
C GLN A 852 1.72 -44.56 -32.98
N MET A 853 1.89 -44.64 -34.30
CA MET A 853 0.87 -45.18 -35.20
C MET A 853 1.03 -46.71 -35.28
N GLY A 854 0.19 -47.45 -34.55
CA GLY A 854 -0.13 -48.88 -34.82
C GLY A 854 1.02 -49.91 -34.87
N ALA A 855 1.57 -50.31 -33.71
CA ALA A 855 2.30 -51.57 -33.45
C ALA A 855 3.64 -51.85 -34.23
N PRO A 856 4.36 -52.93 -33.89
CA PRO A 856 5.47 -52.99 -32.93
C PRO A 856 6.87 -52.72 -33.53
N ASN A 857 6.99 -52.10 -34.71
CA ASN A 857 8.31 -51.76 -35.29
C ASN A 857 8.32 -50.47 -36.15
N ALA A 858 7.30 -49.62 -36.05
CA ALA A 858 7.29 -48.35 -36.75
C ALA A 858 8.08 -47.28 -35.98
N ARG A 859 9.40 -47.23 -36.20
CA ARG A 859 10.09 -45.92 -36.24
C ARG A 859 9.75 -45.29 -37.59
N VAL A 860 8.66 -44.55 -37.64
CA VAL A 860 8.57 -43.44 -38.59
C VAL A 860 8.85 -42.20 -37.77
N SER A 861 10.07 -41.69 -37.91
CA SER A 861 10.47 -40.32 -37.59
C SER A 861 9.64 -39.37 -38.48
N ASP A 862 8.38 -39.14 -38.12
CA ASP A 862 7.42 -38.34 -38.91
C ASP A 862 7.69 -36.84 -38.72
N PRO A 863 8.07 -36.11 -39.79
CA PRO A 863 8.43 -34.70 -39.74
C PRO A 863 7.27 -33.71 -39.48
N ASN A 864 6.04 -34.15 -39.16
CA ASN A 864 4.86 -33.29 -38.93
C ASN A 864 4.03 -33.63 -37.66
N SER A 865 4.66 -34.14 -36.60
CA SER A 865 3.92 -34.75 -35.48
C SER A 865 3.21 -33.76 -34.53
N GLU A 866 1.89 -33.91 -34.36
CA GLU A 866 1.05 -33.18 -33.38
C GLU A 866 1.02 -33.83 -31.97
N SER A 867 1.87 -34.83 -31.70
CA SER A 867 1.80 -35.62 -30.46
C SER A 867 2.33 -34.87 -29.24
N CYS A 868 1.78 -35.13 -28.05
CA CYS A 868 2.29 -34.58 -26.79
C CYS A 868 3.75 -34.95 -26.50
N ARG A 869 4.25 -36.08 -27.03
CA ARG A 869 5.60 -36.60 -26.77
C ARG A 869 6.69 -36.04 -27.69
N THR A 870 6.35 -35.69 -28.93
CA THR A 870 7.32 -35.25 -29.96
C THR A 870 7.55 -33.75 -29.97
N ILE A 871 6.87 -33.01 -29.11
CA ILE A 871 7.04 -31.57 -28.99
C ILE A 871 8.12 -31.33 -27.92
N PRO A 872 9.31 -30.82 -28.28
CA PRO A 872 10.52 -30.75 -27.43
C PRO A 872 10.38 -29.98 -26.12
#